data_AF-A0A3A8JE17-F1
#
_entry.id   AF-A0A3A8JE17-F1
#
_cell.length_a   1.000
_cell.length_b   1.000
_cell.length_c   1.000
_cell.angle_alpha   90.00
_cell.angle_beta   90.00
_cell.angle_gamma   90.00
#
_symmetry.space_group_name_H-M   'P 1'
#
loop_
_entity.id
_entity.type
_entity.pdbx_description
1 polymer ?
#
loop_
_entity_poly.entity_id
_entity_poly.type
_entity_poly.pdbx_seq_one_letter_code
_entity_poly.pdbx_strand_id
1 'polypeptide(L)'
;MVRTPQVGTRKNRWHARAGLLCAAVSLFVSSRAAAQAPSFIEFESAHVRPLALSPDGTKLFAVNTPDNRLEVFNVTSGGLSLVAEVPVGLEPVSVAARSNTEVWVVNHLSDSISVVSVSGTPHVVRTLLVGDEPRDVVFAGANGYAFISTSHRGQQRTDPSIASVPGAGDPQLTTPGVGRADVWVFNPASLGTTPGGTPARILTLFGDTPRALAVSPDKKTVYAAIAQSGNRTTTINMDSVCNGFGSAGVCLVQPDTFPWGNNLFLGGLPGPSTNAEGAKAPETGLIVKWNSALSRWEDTLGRNWNNGVRFNLPDKDVFAIDADGLQQKAFYTGVGTTVFNLAVNPKTGVVYATNSDANNLTRFEGPGAFGGSTVQGNIAKMRITVINGTSVSPRHLNKHIDYSKLAGSTGFDPTARNHSLSTPTEMALSGDGAKLYVAAFSSSKVGVFDTAALEADTFNPRTASANYIPVSGGGPSGLVLDEARNRLYVMTRFDNAVKVIDLATKSQVASAALYNPEPDSVVQGRPFLYDADFSSANGEASCASCHVFGDKDEIAWDLGNPDDAVTTNAIDKRLASSLEIGAFRLFTGHPSSDINGTGNQNSFHPMKGPMTTQTLRGMSTSGAMHWRGDRSTGFFGASAYDEALSFKNFVVAFPGLLGRADQPTEAEMNKFTNFQLQVQLPPNPIRNLDNSLTSTQAAGRDFFFGSRRVDGLAIGTNTGFNCNGCHVIDAAQGFFGTDGHSSFEGISQIMKIPHVRNMYTKVGMFGFPDSSFFQAPDTGPTGDQIRGFGFTHDGAVDTMFRFFSAIVFANTSIGGPLVGFRNDTDRRAVEAYMMAVDSDLAPIVGQQVTLTSTNAAAVGPRIDLLMARAKTPFVSKVLGGATYEADLVAKAAIGTRVKGFLFDRVAGTWKPDDGTANITTTALRALANTPGQEVTFTAAPPGSGTRIALDRNLDGKLDGQ
;
A
#
# COMPACT_ATOMS: atom_id res chain seq x y z
N MET A 1 7.69 70.84 16.36
CA MET A 1 6.99 71.77 17.28
C MET A 1 5.67 72.10 16.59
N VAL A 2 4.46 71.86 17.09
CA VAL A 2 3.90 71.72 18.43
C VAL A 2 2.76 70.69 18.36
N ARG A 3 2.51 70.02 19.49
CA ARG A 3 1.59 68.91 19.73
C ARG A 3 0.11 69.35 19.90
N THR A 4 -0.81 68.42 19.57
CA THR A 4 -2.05 68.03 20.33
C THR A 4 -3.23 69.01 20.49
N PRO A 5 -4.44 68.57 20.93
CA PRO A 5 -5.15 67.28 20.72
C PRO A 5 -6.71 67.37 20.67
N GLN A 6 -7.33 66.17 20.65
CA GLN A 6 -8.58 65.76 21.34
C GLN A 6 -9.94 65.95 20.61
N VAL A 7 -10.63 64.83 20.32
CA VAL A 7 -11.84 64.27 21.01
C VAL A 7 -13.12 64.89 20.45
N GLY A 8 -14.16 64.18 20.03
CA GLY A 8 -14.51 62.76 20.04
C GLY A 8 -15.95 62.62 19.48
N THR A 9 -16.34 61.38 19.18
CA THR A 9 -17.68 60.76 19.42
C THR A 9 -18.95 61.61 19.30
N ARG A 10 -20.08 61.19 18.73
CA ARG A 10 -20.56 60.03 17.95
C ARG A 10 -22.08 60.28 17.81
N LYS A 11 -22.69 59.70 16.77
CA LYS A 11 -24.13 59.42 16.56
C LYS A 11 -25.02 60.57 16.08
N ASN A 12 -25.61 60.35 14.91
CA ASN A 12 -27.03 60.62 14.70
C ASN A 12 -27.70 59.49 13.91
N ARG A 13 -28.89 59.13 14.40
CA ARG A 13 -29.85 58.14 13.91
C ARG A 13 -30.83 58.78 12.91
N TRP A 14 -31.73 57.93 12.37
CA TRP A 14 -33.06 58.20 11.78
C TRP A 14 -33.09 58.33 10.25
N HIS A 15 -33.62 57.35 9.49
CA HIS A 15 -35.05 57.04 9.23
C HIS A 15 -35.73 58.15 8.39
N ALA A 16 -36.54 57.93 7.35
CA ALA A 16 -37.18 56.77 6.74
C ALA A 16 -37.93 57.25 5.45
N ARG A 17 -38.43 56.30 4.63
CA ARG A 17 -39.76 56.23 3.96
C ARG A 17 -39.65 55.43 2.63
N ALA A 18 -40.23 54.23 2.51
CA ALA A 18 -41.64 53.85 2.26
C ALA A 18 -41.94 53.77 0.73
N GLY A 19 -42.55 52.72 0.14
CA GLY A 19 -43.08 51.44 0.65
C GLY A 19 -43.71 50.59 -0.48
N LEU A 20 -44.01 49.30 -0.15
CA LEU A 20 -45.20 48.48 -0.52
C LEU A 20 -45.45 48.13 -2.03
N LEU A 21 -45.80 46.92 -2.54
CA LEU A 21 -46.19 45.53 -2.18
C LEU A 21 -45.58 44.61 -3.29
N CYS A 22 -45.33 43.29 -3.21
CA CYS A 22 -46.20 42.14 -2.90
C CYS A 22 -45.38 40.82 -3.01
N ALA A 23 -45.90 39.74 -2.39
CA ALA A 23 -45.51 38.31 -2.49
C ALA A 23 -44.49 37.73 -1.48
N ALA A 24 -45.06 37.26 -0.36
CA ALA A 24 -44.95 35.89 0.18
C ALA A 24 -43.60 35.14 0.17
N VAL A 25 -43.16 34.80 1.39
CA VAL A 25 -42.51 33.51 1.76
C VAL A 25 -41.32 33.10 0.89
N SER A 26 -40.17 33.73 1.13
CA SER A 26 -38.88 33.09 0.83
C SER A 26 -38.42 32.38 2.09
N LEU A 27 -38.75 31.10 2.19
CA LEU A 27 -37.98 30.15 2.99
C LEU A 27 -36.50 30.38 2.69
N PHE A 28 -35.72 30.70 3.72
CA PHE A 28 -34.27 30.52 3.67
C PHE A 28 -33.97 29.02 3.65
N VAL A 29 -34.22 28.37 2.51
CA VAL A 29 -33.49 27.17 2.16
C VAL A 29 -32.12 27.66 1.75
N SER A 30 -31.21 27.69 2.71
CA SER A 30 -29.79 27.69 2.44
C SER A 30 -29.48 26.39 1.70
N SER A 31 -29.59 26.39 0.37
CA SER A 31 -29.04 25.33 -0.46
C SER A 31 -27.52 25.40 -0.27
N ARG A 32 -26.99 24.67 0.72
CA ARG A 32 -25.59 24.25 0.65
C ARG A 32 -25.50 23.47 -0.66
N ALA A 33 -24.81 24.03 -1.66
CA ALA A 33 -24.39 23.23 -2.80
C ALA A 33 -23.66 22.02 -2.22
N ALA A 34 -24.25 20.83 -2.35
CA ALA A 34 -23.55 19.61 -1.96
C ALA A 34 -22.27 19.57 -2.79
N ALA A 35 -21.12 19.41 -2.14
CA ALA A 35 -19.86 19.22 -2.85
C ALA A 35 -20.03 18.00 -3.75
N GLN A 36 -19.75 18.15 -5.05
CA GLN A 36 -19.85 17.05 -6.00
C GLN A 36 -18.70 16.06 -5.76
N ALA A 37 -19.00 14.76 -5.80
CA ALA A 37 -17.97 13.72 -5.74
C ALA A 37 -16.93 13.93 -6.86
N PRO A 38 -15.63 13.70 -6.60
CA PRO A 38 -14.59 13.91 -7.60
C PRO A 38 -14.75 12.95 -8.78
N SER A 39 -14.40 13.38 -9.98
CA SER A 39 -14.47 12.55 -11.19
C SER A 39 -13.34 11.51 -11.29
N PHE A 40 -12.31 11.66 -10.47
CA PHE A 40 -11.13 10.80 -10.40
C PHE A 40 -10.73 10.55 -8.94
N ILE A 41 -10.33 9.31 -8.64
CA ILE A 41 -9.75 8.90 -7.34
C ILE A 41 -8.38 8.30 -7.63
N GLU A 42 -7.34 8.82 -6.97
CA GLU A 42 -5.97 8.30 -7.10
C GLU A 42 -5.75 7.14 -6.13
N PHE A 43 -5.47 5.94 -6.64
CA PHE A 43 -5.13 4.76 -5.82
C PHE A 43 -3.64 4.45 -5.79
N GLU A 44 -2.85 5.05 -6.70
CA GLU A 44 -1.42 4.79 -6.83
C GLU A 44 -1.10 3.30 -7.06
N SER A 45 -1.85 2.61 -7.93
CA SER A 45 -1.59 1.20 -8.22
C SER A 45 -0.29 1.01 -9.02
N ALA A 46 0.45 -0.03 -8.67
CA ALA A 46 1.80 -0.25 -9.17
C ALA A 46 1.84 -1.20 -10.37
N HIS A 47 2.41 -0.76 -11.49
CA HIS A 47 2.66 -1.63 -12.65
C HIS A 47 3.57 -2.81 -12.31
N VAL A 48 3.30 -3.96 -12.92
CA VAL A 48 4.18 -5.13 -12.86
C VAL A 48 4.77 -5.45 -14.23
N ARG A 49 3.90 -5.61 -15.24
CA ARG A 49 4.27 -5.78 -16.66
C ARG A 49 3.28 -5.04 -17.55
N PRO A 50 3.38 -3.70 -17.62
CA PRO A 50 2.38 -2.86 -18.25
C PRO A 50 2.41 -2.92 -19.80
N LEU A 51 3.35 -3.65 -20.40
CA LEU A 51 3.52 -3.78 -21.84
C LEU A 51 3.59 -5.24 -22.28
N ALA A 52 3.04 -5.56 -23.45
CA ALA A 52 3.23 -6.86 -24.10
C ALA A 52 3.23 -6.70 -25.63
N LEU A 53 4.07 -7.46 -26.33
CA LEU A 53 3.96 -7.61 -27.79
C LEU A 53 3.02 -8.78 -28.14
N SER A 54 2.33 -8.68 -29.26
CA SER A 54 1.68 -9.85 -29.86
C SER A 54 2.73 -10.90 -30.25
N PRO A 55 2.39 -12.20 -30.26
CA PRO A 55 3.31 -13.26 -30.67
C PRO A 55 3.96 -13.05 -32.05
N ASP A 56 3.26 -12.40 -32.99
CA ASP A 56 3.80 -12.05 -34.32
C ASP A 56 4.59 -10.73 -34.36
N GLY A 57 4.68 -10.00 -33.25
CA GLY A 57 5.38 -8.72 -33.13
C GLY A 57 4.77 -7.58 -33.96
N THR A 58 3.52 -7.70 -34.40
CA THR A 58 2.83 -6.66 -35.19
C THR A 58 2.04 -5.68 -34.34
N LYS A 59 1.74 -6.03 -33.08
CA LYS A 59 1.01 -5.18 -32.14
C LYS A 59 1.75 -5.06 -30.81
N LEU A 60 1.64 -3.88 -30.21
CA LEU A 60 2.03 -3.61 -28.83
C LEU A 60 0.77 -3.29 -28.03
N PHE A 61 0.67 -3.90 -26.86
CA PHE A 61 -0.38 -3.71 -25.88
C PHE A 61 0.17 -2.95 -24.69
N ALA A 62 -0.54 -1.92 -24.22
CA ALA A 62 -0.16 -1.16 -23.04
C ALA A 62 -1.35 -0.98 -22.09
N VAL A 63 -1.14 -1.16 -20.80
CA VAL A 63 -2.16 -0.79 -19.80
C VAL A 63 -2.10 0.70 -19.53
N ASN A 64 -3.25 1.37 -19.63
CA ASN A 64 -3.43 2.76 -19.23
C ASN A 64 -4.18 2.79 -17.90
N THR A 65 -3.42 2.68 -16.81
CA THR A 65 -3.91 2.59 -15.43
C THR A 65 -4.92 3.67 -15.07
N PRO A 66 -4.62 4.98 -15.22
CA PRO A 66 -5.56 6.03 -14.80
C PRO A 66 -6.85 6.08 -15.64
N ASP A 67 -6.80 5.58 -16.88
CA ASP A 67 -7.97 5.56 -17.77
C ASP A 67 -8.76 4.24 -17.76
N ASN A 68 -8.27 3.22 -17.06
CA ASN A 68 -8.89 1.89 -16.99
C ASN A 68 -9.03 1.23 -18.38
N ARG A 69 -7.97 1.33 -19.20
CA ARG A 69 -7.96 0.82 -20.58
C ARG A 69 -6.76 -0.04 -20.92
N LEU A 70 -6.98 -0.90 -21.92
CA LEU A 70 -5.94 -1.50 -22.74
C LEU A 70 -5.78 -0.70 -24.03
N GLU A 71 -4.59 -0.17 -24.25
CA GLU A 71 -4.20 0.53 -25.47
C GLU A 71 -3.57 -0.46 -26.46
N VAL A 72 -4.01 -0.43 -27.71
CA VAL A 72 -3.55 -1.35 -28.76
C VAL A 72 -2.89 -0.52 -29.86
N PHE A 73 -1.60 -0.77 -30.09
CA PHE A 73 -0.82 -0.12 -31.13
C PHE A 73 -0.45 -1.12 -32.23
N ASN A 74 -0.48 -0.67 -33.48
CA ASN A 74 0.31 -1.30 -34.53
C ASN A 74 1.77 -0.91 -34.38
N VAL A 75 2.66 -1.89 -34.54
CA VAL A 75 4.11 -1.71 -34.55
C VAL A 75 4.57 -1.47 -35.99
N THR A 76 5.11 -0.29 -36.25
CA THR A 76 5.57 0.14 -37.58
C THR A 76 7.06 0.47 -37.55
N SER A 77 7.69 0.65 -38.72
CA SER A 77 9.09 1.13 -38.80
C SER A 77 9.28 2.53 -38.20
N GLY A 78 8.24 3.37 -38.27
CA GLY A 78 8.24 4.74 -37.73
C GLY A 78 7.90 4.85 -36.25
N GLY A 79 7.55 3.75 -35.57
CA GLY A 79 7.13 3.74 -34.17
C GLY A 79 5.75 3.09 -33.97
N LEU A 80 4.99 3.62 -33.01
CA LEU A 80 3.69 3.08 -32.59
C LEU A 80 2.54 3.88 -33.19
N SER A 81 1.51 3.20 -33.68
CA SER A 81 0.26 3.81 -34.17
C SER A 81 -0.92 3.23 -33.41
N LEU A 82 -1.63 4.04 -32.63
CA LEU A 82 -2.78 3.61 -31.85
C LEU A 82 -3.91 3.16 -32.79
N VAL A 83 -4.50 1.99 -32.53
CA VAL A 83 -5.58 1.42 -33.36
C VAL A 83 -6.83 1.03 -32.57
N ALA A 84 -6.72 0.82 -31.26
CA ALA A 84 -7.89 0.59 -30.41
C ALA A 84 -7.58 0.92 -28.95
N GLU A 85 -8.63 1.28 -28.22
CA GLU A 85 -8.59 1.60 -26.80
C GLU A 85 -9.75 0.86 -26.12
N VAL A 86 -9.45 -0.19 -25.36
CA VAL A 86 -10.47 -1.11 -24.84
C VAL A 86 -10.71 -0.82 -23.35
N PRO A 87 -11.93 -0.42 -22.92
CA PRO A 87 -12.27 -0.34 -21.51
C PRO A 87 -12.13 -1.72 -20.84
N VAL A 88 -11.40 -1.78 -19.73
CA VAL A 88 -11.19 -3.00 -18.92
C VAL A 88 -11.66 -2.76 -17.47
N GLY A 89 -11.15 -3.51 -16.50
CA GLY A 89 -11.37 -3.22 -15.08
C GLY A 89 -10.57 -2.01 -14.61
N LEU A 90 -10.85 -1.58 -13.38
CA LEU A 90 -10.17 -0.45 -12.75
C LEU A 90 -8.74 -0.78 -12.35
N GLU A 91 -7.86 0.20 -12.51
CA GLU A 91 -6.43 0.14 -12.18
C GLU A 91 -5.71 -1.07 -12.86
N PRO A 92 -5.70 -1.18 -14.20
CA PRO A 92 -4.99 -2.26 -14.89
C PRO A 92 -3.47 -2.13 -14.74
N VAL A 93 -2.78 -3.17 -14.24
CA VAL A 93 -1.34 -3.09 -13.89
C VAL A 93 -0.43 -4.04 -14.68
N SER A 94 -1.01 -5.02 -15.37
CA SER A 94 -0.27 -6.01 -16.16
C SER A 94 -1.08 -6.47 -17.38
N VAL A 95 -0.39 -6.80 -18.45
CA VAL A 95 -0.98 -7.33 -19.69
C VAL A 95 -0.17 -8.48 -20.26
N ALA A 96 -0.84 -9.52 -20.76
CA ALA A 96 -0.21 -10.63 -21.47
C ALA A 96 -0.99 -10.99 -22.73
N ALA A 97 -0.29 -11.12 -23.86
CA ALA A 97 -0.86 -11.61 -25.11
C ALA A 97 -0.81 -13.14 -25.14
N ARG A 98 -1.98 -13.80 -25.09
CA ARG A 98 -2.06 -15.27 -25.21
C ARG A 98 -1.93 -15.71 -26.68
N SER A 99 -2.45 -14.89 -27.59
CA SER A 99 -2.37 -15.07 -29.04
C SER A 99 -2.33 -13.69 -29.73
N ASN A 100 -2.31 -13.66 -31.07
CA ASN A 100 -2.41 -12.40 -31.82
C ASN A 100 -3.79 -11.73 -31.69
N THR A 101 -4.81 -12.45 -31.18
CA THR A 101 -6.21 -12.00 -31.13
C THR A 101 -6.81 -12.00 -29.73
N GLU A 102 -6.09 -12.49 -28.71
CA GLU A 102 -6.56 -12.61 -27.33
C GLU A 102 -5.51 -12.11 -26.34
N VAL A 103 -5.94 -11.16 -25.50
CA VAL A 103 -5.09 -10.45 -24.53
C VAL A 103 -5.73 -10.51 -23.16
N TRP A 104 -4.95 -10.79 -22.12
CA TRP A 104 -5.42 -10.83 -20.74
C TRP A 104 -4.86 -9.63 -19.98
N VAL A 105 -5.72 -8.89 -19.30
CA VAL A 105 -5.37 -7.67 -18.55
C VAL A 105 -5.71 -7.85 -17.09
N VAL A 106 -4.74 -7.60 -16.22
CA VAL A 106 -4.87 -7.72 -14.76
C VAL A 106 -5.34 -6.40 -14.17
N ASN A 107 -6.52 -6.38 -13.56
CA ASN A 107 -7.14 -5.17 -13.00
C ASN A 107 -7.03 -5.18 -11.47
N HIS A 108 -6.08 -4.40 -10.94
CA HIS A 108 -5.65 -4.49 -9.54
C HIS A 108 -6.75 -4.10 -8.55
N LEU A 109 -7.52 -3.04 -8.82
CA LEU A 109 -8.60 -2.59 -7.93
C LEU A 109 -9.88 -3.40 -8.12
N SER A 110 -10.07 -3.99 -9.30
CA SER A 110 -11.31 -4.71 -9.64
C SER A 110 -11.28 -6.19 -9.27
N ASP A 111 -10.20 -6.67 -8.64
CA ASP A 111 -9.98 -8.07 -8.27
C ASP A 111 -10.30 -9.05 -9.42
N SER A 112 -9.89 -8.67 -10.63
CA SER A 112 -10.33 -9.36 -11.84
C SER A 112 -9.32 -9.34 -12.97
N ILE A 113 -9.51 -10.26 -13.91
CA ILE A 113 -8.81 -10.31 -15.19
C ILE A 113 -9.81 -10.03 -16.32
N SER A 114 -9.51 -9.08 -17.19
CA SER A 114 -10.24 -8.87 -18.44
C SER A 114 -9.61 -9.71 -19.55
N VAL A 115 -10.36 -10.64 -20.13
CA VAL A 115 -10.01 -11.33 -21.36
C VAL A 115 -10.57 -10.52 -22.53
N VAL A 116 -9.68 -10.01 -23.37
CA VAL A 116 -9.97 -9.08 -24.45
C VAL A 116 -9.78 -9.78 -25.79
N SER A 117 -10.80 -9.71 -26.64
CA SER A 117 -10.64 -9.98 -28.07
C SER A 117 -10.16 -8.72 -28.76
N VAL A 118 -9.13 -8.83 -29.60
CA VAL A 118 -8.69 -7.76 -30.51
C VAL A 118 -9.04 -8.04 -31.97
N SER A 119 -9.98 -8.97 -32.21
CA SER A 119 -10.57 -9.22 -33.52
C SER A 119 -11.86 -8.43 -33.70
N GLY A 120 -12.09 -7.90 -34.91
CA GLY A 120 -13.25 -7.05 -35.17
C GLY A 120 -13.17 -5.75 -34.36
N THR A 121 -14.24 -5.42 -33.64
CA THR A 121 -14.27 -4.34 -32.65
C THR A 121 -13.64 -4.83 -31.34
N PRO A 122 -12.46 -4.35 -30.92
CA PRO A 122 -11.81 -4.87 -29.72
C PRO A 122 -12.62 -4.60 -28.44
N HIS A 123 -12.85 -5.63 -27.62
CA HIS A 123 -13.68 -5.56 -26.41
C HIS A 123 -13.39 -6.70 -25.43
N VAL A 124 -13.83 -6.54 -24.18
CA VAL A 124 -13.80 -7.59 -23.16
C VAL A 124 -14.84 -8.66 -23.50
N VAL A 125 -14.40 -9.90 -23.69
CA VAL A 125 -15.27 -11.06 -23.93
C VAL A 125 -15.56 -11.85 -22.65
N ARG A 126 -14.71 -11.67 -21.62
CA ARG A 126 -14.85 -12.33 -20.34
C ARG A 126 -14.17 -11.54 -19.23
N THR A 127 -14.81 -11.45 -18.07
CA THR A 127 -14.17 -11.05 -16.81
C THR A 127 -13.99 -12.30 -15.96
N LEU A 128 -12.78 -12.55 -15.48
CA LEU A 128 -12.48 -13.55 -14.47
C LEU A 128 -12.37 -12.88 -13.11
N LEU A 129 -12.90 -13.49 -12.05
CA LEU A 129 -12.80 -12.97 -10.68
C LEU A 129 -11.75 -13.77 -9.93
N VAL A 130 -10.91 -13.08 -9.17
CA VAL A 130 -9.79 -13.67 -8.42
C VAL A 130 -9.72 -13.08 -7.01
N GLY A 131 -8.66 -13.41 -6.25
CA GLY A 131 -8.40 -12.80 -4.95
C GLY A 131 -8.07 -11.31 -5.05
N ASP A 132 -8.02 -10.67 -3.90
CA ASP A 132 -7.69 -9.24 -3.75
C ASP A 132 -6.33 -8.89 -4.36
N GLU A 133 -6.22 -7.69 -4.93
CA GLU A 133 -5.00 -7.11 -5.50
C GLU A 133 -4.27 -8.05 -6.49
N PRO A 134 -4.91 -8.49 -7.60
CA PRO A 134 -4.21 -9.26 -8.61
C PRO A 134 -3.14 -8.40 -9.28
N ARG A 135 -1.97 -8.99 -9.56
CA ARG A 135 -0.78 -8.22 -9.95
C ARG A 135 -0.19 -8.64 -11.30
N ASP A 136 -0.18 -9.93 -11.60
CA ASP A 136 0.51 -10.44 -12.79
C ASP A 136 -0.14 -11.71 -13.34
N VAL A 137 0.11 -12.00 -14.61
CA VAL A 137 -0.38 -13.20 -15.30
C VAL A 137 0.67 -13.79 -16.26
N VAL A 138 0.85 -15.12 -16.22
CA VAL A 138 1.68 -15.86 -17.19
C VAL A 138 0.98 -17.11 -17.70
N PHE A 139 1.38 -17.59 -18.87
CA PHE A 139 0.89 -18.85 -19.45
C PHE A 139 1.98 -19.92 -19.46
N ALA A 140 1.69 -21.10 -18.91
CA ALA A 140 2.65 -22.20 -18.80
C ALA A 140 1.97 -23.58 -18.83
N GLY A 141 2.79 -24.64 -18.91
CA GLY A 141 2.34 -26.03 -18.99
C GLY A 141 1.84 -26.45 -20.37
N ALA A 142 1.68 -27.75 -20.57
CA ALA A 142 1.18 -28.37 -21.80
C ALA A 142 -0.25 -27.92 -22.14
N ASN A 143 -1.07 -27.65 -21.12
CA ASN A 143 -2.43 -27.14 -21.28
C ASN A 143 -2.50 -25.62 -21.44
N GLY A 144 -1.37 -24.91 -21.37
CA GLY A 144 -1.34 -23.44 -21.46
C GLY A 144 -2.14 -22.76 -20.35
N TYR A 145 -2.06 -23.27 -19.12
CA TYR A 145 -2.72 -22.70 -17.95
C TYR A 145 -2.27 -21.25 -17.73
N ALA A 146 -3.21 -20.40 -17.33
CA ALA A 146 -2.95 -19.04 -16.88
C ALA A 146 -2.74 -19.04 -15.36
N PHE A 147 -1.58 -18.57 -14.91
CA PHE A 147 -1.23 -18.39 -13.50
C PHE A 147 -1.32 -16.92 -13.16
N ILE A 148 -2.07 -16.57 -12.11
CA ILE A 148 -2.34 -15.18 -11.70
C ILE A 148 -1.96 -15.00 -10.23
N SER A 149 -1.11 -14.01 -9.92
CA SER A 149 -0.70 -13.70 -8.55
C SER A 149 -1.72 -12.78 -7.86
N THR A 150 -2.17 -13.15 -6.65
CA THR A 150 -3.10 -12.37 -5.82
C THR A 150 -2.77 -12.46 -4.33
N SER A 151 -3.27 -11.54 -3.52
CA SER A 151 -3.29 -11.73 -2.06
C SER A 151 -4.20 -12.91 -1.68
N HIS A 152 -3.89 -13.58 -0.56
CA HIS A 152 -4.71 -14.65 0.05
C HIS A 152 -5.91 -14.08 0.83
N ARG A 153 -6.76 -13.32 0.14
CA ARG A 153 -7.97 -12.69 0.66
C ARG A 153 -8.85 -12.26 -0.52
N GLY A 154 -9.90 -11.50 -0.26
CA GLY A 154 -10.85 -11.04 -1.28
C GLY A 154 -12.10 -11.91 -1.33
N GLN A 155 -13.22 -11.29 -1.71
CA GLN A 155 -14.56 -11.85 -1.57
C GLN A 155 -14.75 -13.08 -2.48
N GLN A 156 -14.10 -13.13 -3.64
CA GLN A 156 -14.23 -14.27 -4.55
C GLN A 156 -13.63 -15.56 -3.99
N ARG A 157 -12.60 -15.48 -3.12
CA ARG A 157 -11.92 -16.66 -2.55
C ARG A 157 -12.87 -17.56 -1.74
N THR A 158 -13.89 -16.96 -1.13
CA THR A 158 -14.90 -17.65 -0.31
C THR A 158 -16.25 -17.80 -1.02
N ASP A 159 -16.35 -17.37 -2.28
CA ASP A 159 -17.63 -17.38 -3.00
C ASP A 159 -18.13 -18.81 -3.24
N PRO A 160 -19.42 -19.11 -2.98
CA PRO A 160 -19.97 -20.46 -3.15
C PRO A 160 -19.80 -21.05 -4.56
N SER A 161 -19.70 -20.21 -5.60
CA SER A 161 -19.51 -20.66 -6.98
C SER A 161 -18.17 -21.37 -7.24
N ILE A 162 -17.19 -21.21 -6.35
CA ILE A 162 -15.88 -21.88 -6.44
C ILE A 162 -15.60 -22.81 -5.25
N ALA A 163 -16.61 -23.16 -4.44
CA ALA A 163 -16.42 -23.98 -3.24
C ALA A 163 -15.79 -25.36 -3.52
N SER A 164 -15.92 -25.89 -4.75
CA SER A 164 -15.30 -27.15 -5.17
C SER A 164 -13.85 -27.01 -5.66
N VAL A 165 -13.34 -25.79 -5.80
CA VAL A 165 -11.98 -25.53 -6.32
C VAL A 165 -10.96 -25.81 -5.21
N PRO A 166 -9.95 -26.68 -5.44
CA PRO A 166 -8.90 -26.91 -4.46
C PRO A 166 -8.14 -25.61 -4.13
N GLY A 167 -8.10 -25.26 -2.85
CA GLY A 167 -7.45 -24.04 -2.35
C GLY A 167 -8.39 -22.85 -2.10
N ALA A 168 -9.65 -22.92 -2.54
CA ALA A 168 -10.68 -21.94 -2.16
C ALA A 168 -11.15 -22.12 -0.71
N GLY A 169 -11.82 -21.11 -0.14
CA GLY A 169 -12.42 -21.18 1.19
C GLY A 169 -11.99 -20.04 2.12
N ASP A 170 -12.04 -20.29 3.43
CA ASP A 170 -11.66 -19.32 4.47
C ASP A 170 -10.16 -18.99 4.38
N PRO A 171 -9.75 -17.71 4.32
CA PRO A 171 -8.34 -17.30 4.34
C PRO A 171 -7.64 -17.52 5.68
N GLN A 172 -8.37 -17.90 6.73
CA GLN A 172 -7.83 -18.24 8.05
C GLN A 172 -6.89 -17.13 8.58
N LEU A 173 -7.33 -15.87 8.45
CA LEU A 173 -6.47 -14.70 8.69
C LEU A 173 -5.74 -14.77 10.03
N THR A 174 -6.40 -15.20 11.11
CA THR A 174 -5.82 -15.24 12.46
C THR A 174 -5.16 -16.58 12.81
N THR A 175 -4.86 -17.43 11.83
CA THR A 175 -4.25 -18.74 12.06
C THR A 175 -2.74 -18.70 11.78
N PRO A 176 -1.90 -19.13 12.74
CA PRO A 176 -0.45 -19.23 12.56
C PRO A 176 -0.06 -20.21 11.44
N GLY A 177 1.08 -19.98 10.79
CA GLY A 177 1.62 -20.92 9.80
C GLY A 177 0.85 -21.01 8.47
N VAL A 178 -0.17 -20.17 8.26
CA VAL A 178 -0.88 -20.05 6.98
C VAL A 178 -0.09 -19.14 6.04
N GLY A 179 0.20 -19.64 4.83
CA GLY A 179 0.74 -18.81 3.74
C GLY A 179 -0.30 -17.82 3.23
N ARG A 180 0.13 -16.64 2.79
CA ARG A 180 -0.78 -15.56 2.35
C ARG A 180 -0.52 -15.05 0.93
N ALA A 181 0.24 -15.82 0.14
CA ALA A 181 0.38 -15.61 -1.30
C ALA A 181 -0.46 -16.59 -2.09
N ASP A 182 -1.41 -16.12 -2.89
CA ASP A 182 -2.18 -17.00 -3.77
C ASP A 182 -1.73 -16.90 -5.23
N VAL A 183 -1.69 -18.04 -5.91
CA VAL A 183 -1.59 -18.14 -7.37
C VAL A 183 -2.81 -18.87 -7.89
N TRP A 184 -3.69 -18.14 -8.56
CA TRP A 184 -4.91 -18.65 -9.18
C TRP A 184 -4.59 -19.22 -10.55
N VAL A 185 -5.08 -20.44 -10.82
CA VAL A 185 -4.78 -21.15 -12.06
C VAL A 185 -6.06 -21.37 -12.85
N PHE A 186 -6.16 -20.80 -14.05
CA PHE A 186 -7.28 -21.02 -14.97
C PHE A 186 -6.85 -21.81 -16.19
N ASN A 187 -7.74 -22.64 -16.72
CA ASN A 187 -7.60 -23.23 -18.05
C ASN A 187 -8.28 -22.31 -19.07
N PRO A 188 -7.55 -21.60 -19.95
CA PRO A 188 -8.16 -20.75 -20.96
C PRO A 188 -9.13 -21.48 -21.90
N ALA A 189 -8.93 -22.79 -22.12
CA ALA A 189 -9.80 -23.61 -22.95
C ALA A 189 -11.10 -24.04 -22.24
N SER A 190 -11.22 -23.82 -20.91
CA SER A 190 -12.35 -24.29 -20.10
C SER A 190 -12.60 -23.38 -18.91
N LEU A 191 -12.99 -22.12 -19.17
CA LEU A 191 -13.26 -21.13 -18.13
C LEU A 191 -14.59 -21.32 -17.37
N GLY A 192 -15.50 -22.17 -17.88
CA GLY A 192 -16.80 -22.43 -17.25
C GLY A 192 -17.77 -21.23 -17.28
N THR A 193 -18.95 -21.44 -16.71
CA THR A 193 -20.09 -20.49 -16.74
C THR A 193 -20.32 -19.74 -15.43
N THR A 194 -19.56 -20.01 -14.37
CA THR A 194 -19.64 -19.27 -13.08
C THR A 194 -19.35 -17.78 -13.27
N PRO A 195 -19.78 -16.87 -12.38
CA PRO A 195 -19.67 -15.42 -12.61
C PRO A 195 -18.25 -14.95 -12.96
N GLY A 196 -17.24 -15.46 -12.26
CA GLY A 196 -15.81 -15.14 -12.49
C GLY A 196 -15.01 -16.22 -13.22
N GLY A 197 -15.67 -17.22 -13.80
CA GLY A 197 -15.01 -18.41 -14.32
C GLY A 197 -14.62 -19.38 -13.21
N THR A 198 -14.21 -20.59 -13.60
CA THR A 198 -13.86 -21.67 -12.66
C THR A 198 -12.35 -21.94 -12.74
N PRO A 199 -11.57 -21.56 -11.72
CA PRO A 199 -10.16 -21.93 -11.64
C PRO A 199 -10.01 -23.46 -11.56
N ALA A 200 -8.92 -23.97 -12.12
CA ALA A 200 -8.50 -25.35 -11.91
C ALA A 200 -7.98 -25.56 -10.48
N ARG A 201 -7.31 -24.54 -9.90
CA ARG A 201 -6.72 -24.57 -8.56
C ARG A 201 -6.39 -23.17 -8.06
N ILE A 202 -6.34 -23.01 -6.75
CA ILE A 202 -5.68 -21.88 -6.07
C ILE A 202 -4.50 -22.46 -5.28
N LEU A 203 -3.29 -22.00 -5.56
CA LEU A 203 -2.07 -22.40 -4.87
C LEU A 203 -1.74 -21.36 -3.80
N THR A 204 -1.68 -21.78 -2.54
CA THR A 204 -1.24 -20.92 -1.44
C THR A 204 0.24 -21.17 -1.14
N LEU A 205 1.07 -20.15 -1.32
CA LEU A 205 2.50 -20.15 -1.06
C LEU A 205 2.78 -19.55 0.33
N PHE A 206 3.83 -20.05 0.99
CA PHE A 206 4.22 -19.62 2.33
C PHE A 206 5.00 -18.29 2.29
N GLY A 207 4.30 -17.21 1.99
CA GLY A 207 4.80 -15.84 2.03
C GLY A 207 3.63 -14.86 2.15
N ASP A 208 3.92 -13.57 2.09
CA ASP A 208 2.88 -12.55 1.96
C ASP A 208 2.40 -12.41 0.50
N THR A 209 1.76 -11.31 0.13
CA THR A 209 1.19 -11.07 -1.19
C THR A 209 2.27 -11.23 -2.29
N PRO A 210 2.04 -12.08 -3.31
CA PRO A 210 2.97 -12.25 -4.41
C PRO A 210 2.85 -11.05 -5.35
N ARG A 211 3.87 -10.82 -6.17
CA ARG A 211 3.85 -9.76 -7.19
C ARG A 211 4.06 -10.34 -8.57
N ALA A 212 5.31 -10.65 -8.91
CA ALA A 212 5.68 -11.03 -10.27
C ALA A 212 5.72 -12.54 -10.46
N LEU A 213 5.39 -12.95 -11.68
CA LEU A 213 5.47 -14.32 -12.16
C LEU A 213 6.44 -14.40 -13.34
N ALA A 214 7.22 -15.47 -13.45
CA ALA A 214 8.04 -15.74 -14.63
C ALA A 214 8.01 -17.23 -15.00
N VAL A 215 8.35 -17.56 -16.25
CA VAL A 215 8.21 -18.93 -16.78
C VAL A 215 9.56 -19.45 -17.24
N SER A 216 9.87 -20.72 -16.92
CA SER A 216 11.07 -21.39 -17.44
C SER A 216 11.03 -21.53 -18.97
N PRO A 217 12.17 -21.63 -19.66
CA PRO A 217 12.19 -21.73 -21.13
C PRO A 217 11.41 -22.93 -21.68
N ASP A 218 11.36 -24.03 -20.94
CA ASP A 218 10.59 -25.24 -21.28
C ASP A 218 9.10 -25.16 -20.93
N LYS A 219 8.66 -24.04 -20.33
CA LYS A 219 7.29 -23.77 -19.84
C LYS A 219 6.77 -24.72 -18.77
N LYS A 220 7.64 -25.54 -18.15
CA LYS A 220 7.23 -26.51 -17.12
C LYS A 220 7.26 -25.95 -15.70
N THR A 221 7.91 -24.81 -15.49
CA THR A 221 8.03 -24.19 -14.17
C THR A 221 7.58 -22.74 -14.23
N VAL A 222 6.71 -22.36 -13.30
CA VAL A 222 6.35 -20.96 -13.01
C VAL A 222 7.07 -20.54 -11.74
N TYR A 223 7.78 -19.42 -11.79
CA TYR A 223 8.36 -18.78 -10.62
C TYR A 223 7.44 -17.68 -10.11
N ALA A 224 7.24 -17.58 -8.80
CA ALA A 224 6.43 -16.56 -8.16
C ALA A 224 7.23 -15.85 -7.07
N ALA A 225 7.29 -14.51 -7.12
CA ALA A 225 7.98 -13.68 -6.14
C ALA A 225 7.02 -13.11 -5.10
N ILE A 226 7.42 -13.14 -3.82
CA ILE A 226 6.73 -12.49 -2.71
C ILE A 226 7.14 -11.02 -2.66
N ALA A 227 6.15 -10.13 -2.71
CA ALA A 227 6.40 -8.69 -2.86
C ALA A 227 7.09 -8.10 -1.62
N GLN A 228 6.54 -8.39 -0.44
CA GLN A 228 7.02 -7.97 0.87
C GLN A 228 7.50 -9.23 1.59
N SER A 229 8.72 -9.66 1.31
CA SER A 229 9.26 -10.91 1.85
C SER A 229 9.85 -10.75 3.24
N GLY A 230 10.30 -9.53 3.56
CA GLY A 230 11.03 -9.22 4.78
C GLY A 230 12.53 -9.48 4.65
N ASN A 231 13.27 -9.24 5.73
CA ASN A 231 14.74 -9.38 5.73
C ASN A 231 15.24 -10.06 7.00
N ARG A 232 14.41 -10.95 7.55
CA ARG A 232 14.62 -11.67 8.80
C ARG A 232 14.87 -10.75 10.00
N THR A 233 14.13 -9.66 10.08
CA THR A 233 14.10 -8.78 11.25
C THR A 233 12.76 -8.87 11.98
N THR A 234 12.78 -8.57 13.27
CA THR A 234 11.60 -8.42 14.13
C THR A 234 11.90 -7.42 15.24
N THR A 235 10.89 -6.99 15.98
CA THR A 235 11.02 -6.15 17.17
C THR A 235 10.90 -6.99 18.44
N ILE A 236 11.79 -6.74 19.41
CA ILE A 236 11.62 -7.17 20.80
C ILE A 236 10.75 -6.13 21.51
N ASN A 237 9.65 -6.60 22.11
CA ASN A 237 8.73 -5.74 22.85
C ASN A 237 9.45 -5.01 24.01
N MET A 238 9.04 -3.78 24.30
CA MET A 238 9.66 -2.95 25.33
C MET A 238 9.73 -3.63 26.72
N ASP A 239 8.72 -4.40 27.10
CA ASP A 239 8.71 -5.08 28.41
C ASP A 239 9.79 -6.15 28.52
N SER A 240 10.25 -6.67 27.38
CA SER A 240 11.33 -7.66 27.27
C SER A 240 12.72 -7.03 27.22
N VAL A 241 12.84 -5.69 27.20
CA VAL A 241 14.12 -4.98 27.18
C VAL A 241 14.39 -4.37 28.55
N CYS A 242 15.58 -4.62 29.11
CA CYS A 242 15.90 -4.12 30.45
C CYS A 242 16.07 -2.58 30.47
N ASN A 243 15.43 -1.89 31.41
CA ASN A 243 15.59 -0.44 31.56
C ASN A 243 17.03 -0.07 31.97
N GLY A 244 17.53 1.05 31.45
CA GLY A 244 18.86 1.60 31.77
C GLY A 244 19.85 1.60 30.60
N PHE A 245 19.39 1.39 29.36
CA PHE A 245 20.22 1.40 28.16
C PHE A 245 21.46 0.49 28.30
N GLY A 246 22.64 0.94 27.84
CA GLY A 246 23.89 0.18 27.91
C GLY A 246 24.42 -0.08 29.32
N SER A 247 23.84 0.52 30.36
CA SER A 247 24.19 0.24 31.76
C SER A 247 23.39 -0.93 32.35
N ALA A 248 22.32 -1.35 31.68
CA ALA A 248 21.46 -2.42 32.14
C ALA A 248 22.13 -3.79 31.94
N GLY A 249 22.29 -4.52 33.05
CA GLY A 249 22.72 -5.92 33.04
C GLY A 249 21.56 -6.87 32.73
N VAL A 250 21.70 -8.11 33.19
CA VAL A 250 20.66 -9.13 33.00
C VAL A 250 19.44 -8.82 33.86
N CYS A 251 18.23 -8.91 33.27
CA CYS A 251 16.97 -8.76 34.01
C CYS A 251 16.02 -9.95 33.76
N LEU A 252 15.09 -10.14 34.70
CA LEU A 252 14.01 -11.13 34.63
C LEU A 252 12.70 -10.41 34.27
N VAL A 253 12.03 -10.83 33.19
CA VAL A 253 10.74 -10.27 32.76
C VAL A 253 9.61 -11.26 33.04
N GLN A 254 8.77 -10.98 34.04
CA GLN A 254 7.66 -11.86 34.46
C GLN A 254 6.41 -11.72 33.57
N PRO A 255 5.45 -12.69 33.57
CA PRO A 255 5.44 -13.97 34.32
C PRO A 255 6.17 -15.12 33.61
N ASP A 256 6.58 -16.14 34.37
CA ASP A 256 7.26 -17.36 33.91
C ASP A 256 6.24 -18.50 33.82
N THR A 257 5.89 -18.93 32.61
CA THR A 257 5.08 -20.15 32.41
C THR A 257 5.94 -21.30 31.87
N PHE A 258 6.08 -22.35 32.70
CA PHE A 258 6.65 -23.65 32.30
C PHE A 258 5.83 -24.26 31.14
N PRO A 259 6.42 -24.93 30.12
CA PRO A 259 7.80 -25.42 30.00
C PRO A 259 8.76 -24.57 29.16
N TRP A 260 8.31 -23.43 28.62
CA TRP A 260 9.08 -22.62 27.66
C TRP A 260 9.74 -21.38 28.29
N GLY A 261 9.63 -21.22 29.60
CA GLY A 261 10.14 -20.09 30.37
C GLY A 261 11.66 -19.95 30.36
N ASN A 262 12.15 -18.94 29.63
CA ASN A 262 13.45 -18.34 29.88
C ASN A 262 13.31 -16.82 29.78
N ASN A 263 12.85 -16.21 30.87
CA ASN A 263 12.63 -14.77 31.00
C ASN A 263 13.90 -13.96 31.26
N LEU A 264 15.07 -14.57 31.02
CA LEU A 264 16.36 -13.94 31.19
C LEU A 264 16.72 -13.15 29.93
N PHE A 265 16.76 -11.83 30.04
CA PHE A 265 17.10 -10.92 28.94
C PHE A 265 18.44 -10.22 29.21
N LEU A 266 19.25 -10.12 28.16
CA LEU A 266 20.65 -9.69 28.24
C LEU A 266 20.77 -8.18 27.98
N GLY A 267 20.29 -7.36 28.92
CA GLY A 267 20.55 -5.93 28.95
C GLY A 267 19.53 -5.05 28.24
N GLY A 268 19.82 -3.74 28.25
CA GLY A 268 18.89 -2.70 27.79
C GLY A 268 19.16 -2.21 26.37
N LEU A 269 18.56 -1.09 26.00
CA LEU A 269 18.78 -0.47 24.69
C LEU A 269 20.28 -0.15 24.43
N PRO A 270 20.82 -0.38 23.22
CA PRO A 270 22.23 -0.11 22.89
C PRO A 270 22.73 1.33 23.11
N GLY A 271 21.83 2.31 23.27
CA GLY A 271 22.17 3.73 23.44
C GLY A 271 21.94 4.58 22.17
N PRO A 272 22.21 5.90 22.24
CA PRO A 272 22.54 6.64 23.47
C PRO A 272 21.34 6.75 24.43
N SER A 273 21.61 6.99 25.72
CA SER A 273 20.57 7.15 26.75
C SER A 273 20.00 8.57 26.83
N THR A 274 20.62 9.52 26.13
CA THR A 274 20.16 10.90 25.99
C THR A 274 20.19 11.34 24.53
N ASN A 275 19.61 12.50 24.21
CA ASN A 275 19.95 13.23 22.99
C ASN A 275 21.20 14.11 23.21
N ALA A 276 21.62 14.84 22.18
CA ALA A 276 22.77 15.75 22.21
C ALA A 276 22.64 16.90 23.23
N GLU A 277 21.41 17.24 23.65
CA GLU A 277 21.14 18.27 24.67
C GLU A 277 21.08 17.70 26.10
N GLY A 278 21.25 16.38 26.26
CA GLY A 278 21.24 15.70 27.57
C GLY A 278 19.84 15.33 28.08
N ALA A 279 18.78 15.48 27.27
CA ALA A 279 17.45 14.99 27.62
C ALA A 279 17.43 13.45 27.57
N LYS A 280 16.88 12.80 28.60
CA LYS A 280 16.78 11.34 28.68
C LYS A 280 15.86 10.80 27.58
N ALA A 281 16.32 9.78 26.87
CA ALA A 281 15.55 9.08 25.86
C ALA A 281 14.51 8.13 26.49
N PRO A 282 13.35 7.90 25.85
CA PRO A 282 12.36 6.94 26.32
C PRO A 282 12.91 5.50 26.25
N GLU A 283 12.53 4.67 27.23
CA GLU A 283 12.74 3.22 27.18
C GLU A 283 11.75 2.61 26.17
N THR A 284 12.24 1.80 25.25
CA THR A 284 11.47 1.28 24.11
C THR A 284 11.95 -0.13 23.75
N GLY A 285 11.24 -0.80 22.83
CA GLY A 285 11.71 -2.03 22.21
C GLY A 285 12.93 -1.81 21.31
N LEU A 286 13.45 -2.89 20.72
CA LEU A 286 14.56 -2.82 19.77
C LEU A 286 14.40 -3.83 18.63
N ILE A 287 14.99 -3.51 17.48
CA ILE A 287 14.99 -4.40 16.32
C ILE A 287 16.13 -5.42 16.46
N VAL A 288 15.81 -6.69 16.18
CA VAL A 288 16.78 -7.79 16.08
C VAL A 288 16.73 -8.41 14.69
N LYS A 289 17.83 -9.02 14.27
CA LYS A 289 17.96 -9.76 13.01
C LYS A 289 18.40 -11.19 13.27
N TRP A 290 17.86 -12.14 12.50
CA TRP A 290 18.29 -13.54 12.59
C TRP A 290 19.68 -13.72 12.00
N ASN A 291 20.61 -14.22 12.80
CA ASN A 291 21.92 -14.68 12.36
C ASN A 291 21.89 -16.20 12.15
N SER A 292 21.82 -16.63 10.90
CA SER A 292 21.76 -18.05 10.55
C SER A 292 23.05 -18.83 10.86
N ALA A 293 24.22 -18.16 10.89
CA ALA A 293 25.49 -18.82 11.19
C ALA A 293 25.59 -19.19 12.68
N LEU A 294 25.01 -18.36 13.56
CA LEU A 294 25.00 -18.58 15.01
C LEU A 294 23.67 -19.15 15.53
N SER A 295 22.67 -19.30 14.65
CA SER A 295 21.32 -19.75 14.99
C SER A 295 20.70 -18.94 16.15
N ARG A 296 20.82 -17.60 16.05
CA ARG A 296 20.27 -16.70 17.08
C ARG A 296 19.80 -15.35 16.53
N TRP A 297 18.84 -14.75 17.23
CA TRP A 297 18.43 -13.37 17.05
C TRP A 297 19.45 -12.43 17.70
N GLU A 298 19.93 -11.45 16.93
CA GLU A 298 20.94 -10.49 17.37
C GLU A 298 20.48 -9.05 17.18
N ASP A 299 20.83 -8.20 18.14
CA ASP A 299 20.78 -6.74 17.97
C ASP A 299 22.10 -6.21 17.39
N THR A 300 22.22 -4.89 17.30
CA THR A 300 23.42 -4.20 16.80
C THR A 300 24.68 -4.43 17.63
N LEU A 301 24.56 -4.97 18.85
CA LEU A 301 25.69 -5.31 19.73
C LEU A 301 26.05 -6.80 19.66
N GLY A 302 25.32 -7.61 18.89
CA GLY A 302 25.53 -9.06 18.79
C GLY A 302 25.02 -9.85 20.01
N ARG A 303 24.12 -9.26 20.81
CA ARG A 303 23.53 -9.93 21.98
C ARG A 303 22.46 -10.93 21.55
N ASN A 304 22.33 -12.03 22.28
CA ASN A 304 21.36 -13.10 21.95
C ASN A 304 19.97 -12.79 22.51
N TRP A 305 18.98 -12.70 21.61
CA TRP A 305 17.59 -12.40 21.91
C TRP A 305 16.62 -13.56 21.62
N ASN A 306 17.10 -14.80 21.49
CA ASN A 306 16.24 -15.97 21.22
C ASN A 306 15.06 -16.09 22.19
N ASN A 307 15.26 -15.74 23.45
CA ASN A 307 14.21 -15.76 24.48
C ASN A 307 13.09 -14.73 24.25
N GLY A 308 13.28 -13.75 23.38
CA GLY A 308 12.28 -12.71 23.07
C GLY A 308 11.47 -12.99 21.82
N VAL A 309 11.79 -14.05 21.07
CA VAL A 309 11.13 -14.37 19.80
C VAL A 309 10.57 -15.79 19.85
N ARG A 310 9.30 -15.97 19.49
CA ARG A 310 8.58 -17.25 19.56
C ARG A 310 8.35 -17.91 18.20
N PHE A 311 8.99 -17.39 17.14
CA PHE A 311 8.79 -17.84 15.78
C PHE A 311 10.09 -17.87 14.98
N ASN A 312 10.04 -18.52 13.82
CA ASN A 312 11.09 -18.49 12.81
C ASN A 312 10.65 -17.61 11.62
N LEU A 313 11.62 -16.92 10.99
CA LEU A 313 11.42 -16.24 9.71
C LEU A 313 12.23 -16.92 8.62
N PRO A 314 11.64 -17.89 7.90
CA PRO A 314 12.37 -18.61 6.85
C PRO A 314 12.70 -17.72 5.64
N ASP A 315 11.97 -16.62 5.43
CA ASP A 315 12.23 -15.64 4.36
C ASP A 315 12.14 -16.32 2.97
N LYS A 316 10.99 -16.99 2.70
CA LYS A 316 10.76 -17.69 1.44
C LYS A 316 10.29 -16.69 0.40
N ASP A 317 11.22 -16.19 -0.41
CA ASP A 317 11.01 -15.01 -1.26
C ASP A 317 10.54 -15.35 -2.67
N VAL A 318 11.00 -16.47 -3.22
CA VAL A 318 10.65 -16.90 -4.58
C VAL A 318 10.29 -18.38 -4.56
N PHE A 319 9.20 -18.75 -5.20
CA PHE A 319 8.70 -20.12 -5.29
C PHE A 319 8.79 -20.62 -6.72
N ALA A 320 9.14 -21.90 -6.91
CA ALA A 320 9.02 -22.60 -8.18
C ALA A 320 7.80 -23.53 -8.14
N ILE A 321 6.95 -23.48 -9.16
CA ILE A 321 5.68 -24.20 -9.28
C ILE A 321 5.74 -25.08 -10.51
N ASP A 322 5.33 -26.34 -10.38
CA ASP A 322 5.08 -27.26 -11.48
C ASP A 322 3.88 -26.78 -12.30
N ALA A 323 4.10 -26.39 -13.55
CA ALA A 323 3.07 -25.81 -14.39
C ALA A 323 2.01 -26.83 -14.84
N ASP A 324 2.36 -28.12 -14.91
CA ASP A 324 1.43 -29.18 -15.31
C ASP A 324 0.80 -29.85 -14.09
N GLY A 325 1.61 -30.09 -13.05
CA GLY A 325 1.15 -30.73 -11.82
C GLY A 325 0.40 -29.79 -10.86
N LEU A 326 0.49 -28.46 -11.06
CA LEU A 326 -0.14 -27.44 -10.24
C LEU A 326 0.20 -27.62 -8.75
N GLN A 327 1.49 -27.60 -8.45
CA GLN A 327 2.02 -27.74 -7.09
C GLN A 327 3.39 -27.06 -6.94
N GLN A 328 3.69 -26.58 -5.74
CA GLN A 328 5.02 -26.04 -5.42
C GLN A 328 6.09 -27.14 -5.53
N LYS A 329 7.21 -26.83 -6.18
CA LYS A 329 8.40 -27.69 -6.31
C LYS A 329 9.55 -27.28 -5.40
N ALA A 330 9.79 -25.98 -5.26
CA ALA A 330 10.92 -25.44 -4.51
C ALA A 330 10.63 -24.00 -4.05
N PHE A 331 11.48 -23.49 -3.17
CA PHE A 331 11.52 -22.08 -2.79
C PHE A 331 12.97 -21.62 -2.60
N TYR A 332 13.18 -20.31 -2.63
CA TYR A 332 14.46 -19.64 -2.51
C TYR A 332 14.37 -18.55 -1.45
N THR A 333 15.45 -18.37 -0.67
CA THR A 333 15.50 -17.44 0.47
C THR A 333 16.68 -16.50 0.36
N GLY A 334 16.62 -15.33 0.98
CA GLY A 334 17.66 -14.30 0.94
C GLY A 334 17.72 -13.54 -0.39
N VAL A 335 16.57 -13.44 -1.08
CA VAL A 335 16.44 -12.72 -2.36
C VAL A 335 16.40 -11.22 -2.14
N GLY A 336 15.64 -10.73 -1.17
CA GLY A 336 15.54 -9.31 -0.83
C GLY A 336 14.33 -9.00 0.05
N THR A 337 14.30 -7.80 0.64
CA THR A 337 13.19 -7.32 1.48
C THR A 337 11.90 -7.12 0.70
N THR A 338 12.03 -6.39 -0.40
CA THR A 338 10.93 -6.09 -1.32
C THR A 338 11.31 -6.60 -2.69
N VAL A 339 10.59 -7.58 -3.23
CA VAL A 339 10.88 -8.15 -4.56
C VAL A 339 9.93 -7.55 -5.60
N PHE A 340 10.50 -6.87 -6.59
CA PHE A 340 9.73 -6.09 -7.57
C PHE A 340 9.33 -6.92 -8.79
N ASN A 341 10.25 -7.70 -9.36
CA ASN A 341 10.00 -8.45 -10.59
C ASN A 341 10.89 -9.70 -10.74
N LEU A 342 10.51 -10.58 -11.67
CA LEU A 342 11.24 -11.79 -12.06
C LEU A 342 11.44 -11.83 -13.58
N ALA A 343 12.61 -12.28 -14.01
CA ALA A 343 12.88 -12.62 -15.41
C ALA A 343 13.71 -13.90 -15.48
N VAL A 344 13.53 -14.70 -16.54
CA VAL A 344 14.26 -15.97 -16.72
C VAL A 344 15.07 -15.91 -18.00
N ASN A 345 16.36 -16.23 -17.91
CA ASN A 345 17.24 -16.29 -19.06
C ASN A 345 16.73 -17.35 -20.06
N PRO A 346 16.41 -16.96 -21.31
CA PRO A 346 15.80 -17.88 -22.27
C PRO A 346 16.72 -19.01 -22.74
N LYS A 347 18.04 -18.89 -22.53
CA LYS A 347 19.02 -19.92 -22.91
C LYS A 347 19.46 -20.79 -21.74
N THR A 348 19.71 -20.18 -20.58
CA THR A 348 20.30 -20.89 -19.43
C THR A 348 19.28 -21.29 -18.38
N GLY A 349 18.10 -20.66 -18.34
CA GLY A 349 17.10 -20.86 -17.29
C GLY A 349 17.43 -20.18 -15.95
N VAL A 350 18.52 -19.40 -15.87
CA VAL A 350 18.85 -18.58 -14.70
C VAL A 350 17.73 -17.57 -14.43
N VAL A 351 17.33 -17.44 -13.17
CA VAL A 351 16.27 -16.50 -12.76
C VAL A 351 16.92 -15.26 -12.16
N TYR A 352 16.47 -14.08 -12.57
CA TYR A 352 16.86 -12.79 -12.01
C TYR A 352 15.67 -12.21 -11.25
N ALA A 353 15.91 -11.70 -10.05
CA ALA A 353 14.90 -11.06 -9.21
C ALA A 353 15.33 -9.65 -8.83
N THR A 354 14.63 -8.63 -9.32
CA THR A 354 14.88 -7.25 -8.89
C THR A 354 14.29 -7.03 -7.51
N ASN A 355 15.03 -6.36 -6.63
CA ASN A 355 14.61 -6.16 -5.25
C ASN A 355 15.30 -4.97 -4.58
N SER A 356 14.84 -4.65 -3.38
CA SER A 356 15.57 -3.83 -2.41
C SER A 356 15.89 -4.64 -1.15
N ASP A 357 17.00 -4.34 -0.49
CA ASP A 357 17.36 -4.86 0.83
C ASP A 357 17.44 -3.74 1.86
N ALA A 358 16.53 -3.76 2.83
CA ALA A 358 16.37 -2.73 3.85
C ALA A 358 17.47 -2.80 4.92
N ASN A 359 17.96 -1.62 5.33
CA ASN A 359 18.95 -1.41 6.38
C ASN A 359 18.29 -1.01 7.72
N ASN A 360 17.23 -1.71 8.12
CA ASN A 360 16.42 -1.33 9.27
C ASN A 360 16.98 -1.74 10.64
N LEU A 361 18.06 -2.53 10.67
CA LEU A 361 18.81 -2.82 11.91
C LEU A 361 19.71 -1.64 12.30
N THR A 362 20.15 -0.83 11.33
CA THR A 362 20.98 0.34 11.59
C THR A 362 20.11 1.46 12.13
N ARG A 363 20.60 2.08 13.20
CA ARG A 363 20.07 3.30 13.82
C ARG A 363 21.06 4.40 13.43
N PHE A 364 20.76 5.67 13.34
CA PHE A 364 19.52 6.44 13.44
C PHE A 364 19.24 7.14 12.10
N GLU A 365 18.27 8.04 12.00
CA GLU A 365 18.31 9.07 10.94
C GLU A 365 19.23 10.24 11.36
N GLY A 366 19.47 11.19 10.46
CA GLY A 366 20.29 12.38 10.75
C GLY A 366 21.79 12.18 10.53
N PRO A 367 22.64 13.12 11.00
CA PRO A 367 24.08 13.10 10.74
C PRO A 367 24.82 12.03 11.56
N GLY A 368 24.25 11.54 12.66
CA GLY A 368 24.86 10.52 13.51
C GLY A 368 26.06 11.03 14.32
N ALA A 369 26.19 12.35 14.54
CA ALA A 369 27.35 12.95 15.18
C ALA A 369 27.43 12.61 16.68
N PHE A 370 26.29 12.68 17.37
CA PHE A 370 26.11 12.26 18.75
C PHE A 370 25.69 10.77 18.83
N GLY A 371 24.85 10.32 17.89
CA GLY A 371 24.32 8.96 17.85
C GLY A 371 25.33 7.87 17.50
N GLY A 372 26.45 8.24 16.86
CA GLY A 372 27.50 7.31 16.42
C GLY A 372 27.12 6.37 15.27
N SER A 373 25.92 6.53 14.69
CA SER A 373 25.38 5.66 13.65
C SER A 373 24.28 6.38 12.85
N THR A 374 24.17 6.09 11.55
CA THR A 374 23.12 6.68 10.69
C THR A 374 22.76 5.78 9.49
N VAL A 375 21.50 5.81 9.07
CA VAL A 375 20.99 5.25 7.81
C VAL A 375 20.92 6.28 6.68
N GLN A 376 21.32 7.53 6.91
CA GLN A 376 21.16 8.63 5.95
C GLN A 376 21.73 8.26 4.57
N GLY A 377 20.87 8.25 3.55
CA GLY A 377 21.23 7.87 2.18
C GLY A 377 21.54 6.38 1.96
N ASN A 378 21.43 5.53 2.98
CA ASN A 378 21.68 4.07 2.97
C ASN A 378 20.50 3.31 3.60
N ILE A 379 19.29 3.62 3.16
CA ILE A 379 18.05 3.09 3.74
C ILE A 379 17.75 1.71 3.16
N ALA A 380 17.79 1.58 1.84
CA ALA A 380 17.56 0.31 1.16
C ALA A 380 18.48 0.18 -0.06
N LYS A 381 19.19 -0.94 -0.15
CA LYS A 381 20.12 -1.21 -1.27
C LYS A 381 19.38 -1.82 -2.44
N MET A 382 19.54 -1.24 -3.62
CA MET A 382 18.85 -1.71 -4.83
C MET A 382 19.63 -2.83 -5.49
N ARG A 383 18.97 -3.94 -5.81
CA ARG A 383 19.63 -5.20 -6.17
C ARG A 383 18.97 -5.92 -7.36
N ILE A 384 19.77 -6.78 -7.97
CA ILE A 384 19.28 -7.94 -8.72
C ILE A 384 19.85 -9.18 -8.05
N THR A 385 19.00 -10.10 -7.64
CA THR A 385 19.42 -11.39 -7.12
C THR A 385 19.37 -12.44 -8.21
N VAL A 386 20.49 -13.14 -8.39
CA VAL A 386 20.66 -14.23 -9.36
C VAL A 386 20.34 -15.55 -8.67
N ILE A 387 19.41 -16.31 -9.24
CA ILE A 387 19.05 -17.66 -8.79
C ILE A 387 19.44 -18.65 -9.89
N ASN A 388 20.42 -19.51 -9.59
CA ASN A 388 20.92 -20.53 -10.51
C ASN A 388 20.96 -21.90 -9.81
N GLY A 389 20.10 -22.82 -10.23
CA GLY A 389 19.88 -24.07 -9.51
C GLY A 389 19.38 -23.79 -8.09
N THR A 390 20.18 -24.12 -7.08
CA THR A 390 19.91 -23.85 -5.66
C THR A 390 20.68 -22.64 -5.12
N SER A 391 21.56 -22.03 -5.92
CA SER A 391 22.35 -20.86 -5.51
C SER A 391 21.51 -19.60 -5.61
N VAL A 392 21.49 -18.80 -4.53
CA VAL A 392 20.84 -17.48 -4.47
C VAL A 392 21.93 -16.45 -4.20
N SER A 393 22.09 -15.48 -5.10
CA SER A 393 23.26 -14.62 -5.11
C SER A 393 22.87 -13.16 -5.39
N PRO A 394 22.66 -12.35 -4.34
CA PRO A 394 22.33 -10.93 -4.47
C PRO A 394 23.46 -10.12 -5.10
N ARG A 395 23.12 -9.16 -5.97
CA ARG A 395 24.06 -8.23 -6.61
C ARG A 395 23.60 -6.81 -6.33
N HIS A 396 24.43 -6.04 -5.61
CA HIS A 396 24.16 -4.63 -5.35
C HIS A 396 24.41 -3.83 -6.62
N LEU A 397 23.43 -3.05 -7.06
CA LEU A 397 23.53 -2.29 -8.31
C LEU A 397 24.41 -1.05 -8.18
N ASN A 398 24.54 -0.51 -6.97
CA ASN A 398 25.18 0.79 -6.72
C ASN A 398 26.47 0.66 -5.88
N LYS A 399 27.28 -0.37 -6.16
CA LYS A 399 28.56 -0.68 -5.47
C LYS A 399 29.58 0.47 -5.48
N HIS A 400 29.38 1.51 -6.29
CA HIS A 400 30.24 2.69 -6.37
C HIS A 400 29.98 3.73 -5.27
N ILE A 401 28.88 3.61 -4.52
CA ILE A 401 28.52 4.53 -3.43
C ILE A 401 29.34 4.20 -2.19
N ASP A 402 30.05 5.21 -1.65
CA ASP A 402 30.66 5.15 -0.32
C ASP A 402 29.69 5.71 0.72
N TYR A 403 28.95 4.84 1.39
CA TYR A 403 27.98 5.23 2.42
C TYR A 403 28.62 5.75 3.71
N SER A 404 29.96 5.71 3.85
CA SER A 404 30.64 6.38 4.97
C SER A 404 30.75 7.89 4.77
N LYS A 405 30.41 8.39 3.57
CA LYS A 405 30.44 9.81 3.20
C LYS A 405 29.02 10.33 3.03
N LEU A 406 28.61 11.21 3.93
CA LEU A 406 27.31 11.89 3.86
C LEU A 406 27.37 13.05 2.86
N ALA A 407 26.22 13.42 2.29
CA ALA A 407 26.13 14.61 1.44
C ALA A 407 26.64 15.85 2.20
N GLY A 408 27.48 16.66 1.55
CA GLY A 408 28.10 17.83 2.18
C GLY A 408 29.34 17.52 3.05
N SER A 409 29.66 16.25 3.33
CA SER A 409 30.90 15.87 4.02
C SER A 409 32.11 15.81 3.07
N THR A 410 33.31 16.02 3.61
CA THR A 410 34.56 15.94 2.84
C THR A 410 34.74 14.55 2.24
N GLY A 411 34.92 14.50 0.91
CA GLY A 411 35.12 13.25 0.17
C GLY A 411 33.84 12.61 -0.36
N PHE A 412 32.67 13.20 -0.14
CA PHE A 412 31.44 12.79 -0.83
C PHE A 412 31.59 12.96 -2.35
N ASP A 413 31.18 11.95 -3.12
CA ASP A 413 31.17 12.00 -4.58
C ASP A 413 29.80 12.47 -5.10
N PRO A 414 29.67 13.74 -5.55
CA PRO A 414 28.40 14.25 -6.06
C PRO A 414 28.01 13.65 -7.43
N THR A 415 28.92 12.95 -8.09
CA THR A 415 28.66 12.29 -9.37
C THR A 415 28.05 10.89 -9.21
N ALA A 416 28.03 10.35 -7.98
CA ALA A 416 27.55 8.99 -7.72
C ALA A 416 26.15 8.73 -8.30
N ARG A 417 25.22 9.68 -8.18
CA ARG A 417 23.85 9.58 -8.74
C ARG A 417 23.79 9.34 -10.25
N ASN A 418 24.78 9.81 -11.00
CA ASN A 418 24.82 9.62 -12.45
C ASN A 418 25.00 8.13 -12.82
N HIS A 419 25.55 7.35 -11.91
CA HIS A 419 25.83 5.92 -12.07
C HIS A 419 24.81 5.03 -11.34
N SER A 420 23.88 5.61 -10.59
CA SER A 420 22.95 4.89 -9.74
C SER A 420 21.66 4.48 -10.46
N LEU A 421 21.12 3.34 -10.03
CA LEU A 421 19.78 2.85 -10.38
C LEU A 421 18.97 2.64 -9.11
N SER A 422 17.71 3.06 -9.13
CA SER A 422 16.79 2.99 -8.01
C SER A 422 15.43 2.42 -8.41
N THR A 423 14.81 1.67 -7.50
CA THR A 423 13.51 0.99 -7.64
C THR A 423 13.40 0.23 -8.97
N PRO A 424 14.14 -0.87 -9.15
CA PRO A 424 14.14 -1.64 -10.40
C PRO A 424 12.85 -2.48 -10.54
N THR A 425 11.88 -2.00 -11.34
CA THR A 425 10.49 -2.50 -11.36
C THR A 425 10.18 -3.58 -12.40
N GLU A 426 10.96 -3.68 -13.48
CA GLU A 426 10.79 -4.71 -14.51
C GLU A 426 12.12 -5.01 -15.22
N MET A 427 12.19 -6.17 -15.87
CA MET A 427 13.33 -6.61 -16.68
C MET A 427 12.92 -7.26 -18.01
N ALA A 428 13.77 -7.15 -19.02
CA ALA A 428 13.72 -7.98 -20.23
C ALA A 428 15.12 -8.47 -20.63
N LEU A 429 15.19 -9.69 -21.17
CA LEU A 429 16.41 -10.29 -21.69
C LEU A 429 16.44 -10.27 -23.21
N SER A 430 17.63 -10.10 -23.78
CA SER A 430 17.86 -10.38 -25.20
C SER A 430 17.57 -11.85 -25.52
N GLY A 431 17.20 -12.14 -26.76
CA GLY A 431 16.84 -13.49 -27.20
C GLY A 431 17.99 -14.49 -27.08
N ASP A 432 19.23 -14.03 -27.07
CA ASP A 432 20.44 -14.83 -26.80
C ASP A 432 20.78 -14.97 -25.30
N GLY A 433 20.09 -14.24 -24.42
CA GLY A 433 20.31 -14.24 -22.98
C GLY A 433 21.58 -13.52 -22.52
N ALA A 434 22.28 -12.78 -23.39
CA ALA A 434 23.54 -12.10 -23.06
C ALA A 434 23.34 -10.73 -22.40
N LYS A 435 22.19 -10.07 -22.62
CA LYS A 435 21.88 -8.74 -22.07
C LYS A 435 20.60 -8.76 -21.24
N LEU A 436 20.63 -8.02 -20.15
CA LEU A 436 19.49 -7.76 -19.26
C LEU A 436 19.22 -6.26 -19.21
N TYR A 437 18.01 -5.87 -19.58
CA TYR A 437 17.51 -4.50 -19.53
C TYR A 437 16.62 -4.35 -18.30
N VAL A 438 16.77 -3.26 -17.54
CA VAL A 438 16.13 -3.08 -16.23
C VAL A 438 15.46 -1.72 -16.15
N ALA A 439 14.14 -1.67 -15.98
CA ALA A 439 13.42 -0.41 -15.75
C ALA A 439 13.72 0.09 -14.34
N ALA A 440 14.49 1.18 -14.21
CA ALA A 440 14.81 1.81 -12.91
C ALA A 440 13.87 3.00 -12.67
N PHE A 441 12.72 2.71 -12.06
CA PHE A 441 11.59 3.63 -11.91
C PHE A 441 12.00 4.96 -11.29
N SER A 442 12.77 4.89 -10.19
CA SER A 442 13.16 6.07 -9.41
C SER A 442 14.35 6.83 -10.00
N SER A 443 15.04 6.31 -11.01
CA SER A 443 16.20 6.98 -11.62
C SER A 443 15.94 7.47 -13.04
N SER A 444 14.72 7.31 -13.57
CA SER A 444 14.37 7.69 -14.95
C SER A 444 15.32 7.11 -16.03
N LYS A 445 15.77 5.87 -15.83
CA LYS A 445 16.76 5.17 -16.66
C LYS A 445 16.33 3.73 -16.94
N VAL A 446 16.83 3.16 -18.03
CA VAL A 446 16.95 1.71 -18.21
C VAL A 446 18.39 1.30 -17.98
N GLY A 447 18.63 0.45 -16.98
CA GLY A 447 19.91 -0.21 -16.76
C GLY A 447 20.16 -1.29 -17.82
N VAL A 448 21.39 -1.44 -18.29
CA VAL A 448 21.76 -2.45 -19.29
C VAL A 448 22.98 -3.23 -18.80
N PHE A 449 22.80 -4.52 -18.54
CA PHE A 449 23.81 -5.39 -17.96
C PHE A 449 24.18 -6.52 -18.92
N ASP A 450 25.47 -6.88 -18.91
CA ASP A 450 25.91 -8.18 -19.40
C ASP A 450 25.57 -9.25 -18.36
N THR A 451 24.85 -10.29 -18.76
CA THR A 451 24.38 -11.31 -17.82
C THR A 451 25.53 -12.09 -17.19
N ALA A 452 26.58 -12.40 -17.94
CA ALA A 452 27.74 -13.09 -17.40
C ALA A 452 28.48 -12.22 -16.34
N ALA A 453 28.65 -10.93 -16.61
CA ALA A 453 29.25 -10.00 -15.64
C ALA A 453 28.37 -9.79 -14.39
N LEU A 454 27.04 -9.77 -14.55
CA LEU A 454 26.10 -9.68 -13.43
C LEU A 454 26.12 -10.94 -12.57
N GLU A 455 26.09 -12.12 -13.20
CA GLU A 455 26.14 -13.42 -12.52
C GLU A 455 27.43 -13.59 -11.73
N ALA A 456 28.57 -13.18 -12.31
CA ALA A 456 29.88 -13.20 -11.66
C ALA A 456 30.13 -12.03 -10.69
N ASP A 457 29.19 -11.08 -10.56
CA ASP A 457 29.32 -9.84 -9.79
C ASP A 457 30.50 -8.92 -10.17
N THR A 458 31.00 -9.03 -11.40
CA THR A 458 32.21 -8.33 -11.87
C THR A 458 31.94 -6.96 -12.51
N PHE A 459 30.68 -6.59 -12.73
CA PHE A 459 30.34 -5.28 -13.28
C PHE A 459 30.71 -4.13 -12.31
N ASN A 460 31.21 -3.04 -12.89
CA ASN A 460 31.47 -1.79 -12.17
C ASN A 460 30.41 -0.76 -12.60
N PRO A 461 29.57 -0.24 -11.67
CA PRO A 461 28.51 0.72 -12.01
C PRO A 461 29.01 1.98 -12.72
N ARG A 462 30.23 2.46 -12.41
CA ARG A 462 30.79 3.68 -13.02
C ARG A 462 31.04 3.54 -14.51
N THR A 463 31.45 2.35 -14.95
CA THR A 463 31.67 2.05 -16.37
C THR A 463 30.41 1.50 -17.03
N ALA A 464 29.63 0.69 -16.30
CA ALA A 464 28.37 0.11 -16.79
C ALA A 464 27.34 1.19 -17.14
N SER A 465 27.30 2.30 -16.38
CA SER A 465 26.32 3.37 -16.62
C SER A 465 26.47 4.08 -17.96
N ALA A 466 27.61 3.95 -18.65
CA ALA A 466 27.76 4.42 -20.04
C ALA A 466 26.81 3.67 -21.01
N ASN A 467 26.25 2.53 -20.58
CA ASN A 467 25.23 1.79 -21.32
C ASN A 467 23.81 2.02 -20.82
N TYR A 468 23.62 2.76 -19.72
CA TYR A 468 22.28 3.07 -19.24
C TYR A 468 21.61 4.02 -20.23
N ILE A 469 20.31 3.84 -20.40
CA ILE A 469 19.50 4.59 -21.35
C ILE A 469 18.63 5.56 -20.57
N PRO A 470 18.84 6.88 -20.67
CA PRO A 470 17.92 7.86 -20.08
C PRO A 470 16.54 7.75 -20.72
N VAL A 471 15.50 7.81 -19.90
CA VAL A 471 14.11 7.75 -20.37
C VAL A 471 13.45 9.09 -20.07
N SER A 472 13.08 9.83 -21.12
CA SER A 472 12.34 11.08 -20.94
C SER A 472 10.95 10.82 -20.33
N GLY A 473 10.37 11.81 -19.66
CA GLY A 473 9.09 11.66 -18.96
C GLY A 473 9.23 11.11 -17.55
N GLY A 474 10.16 10.16 -17.33
CA GLY A 474 10.49 9.61 -16.01
C GLY A 474 9.55 8.51 -15.53
N GLY A 475 9.92 7.85 -14.43
CA GLY A 475 9.16 6.73 -13.88
C GLY A 475 9.03 5.53 -14.84
N PRO A 476 10.11 5.03 -15.48
CA PRO A 476 10.03 3.83 -16.30
C PRO A 476 9.57 2.66 -15.43
N SER A 477 8.38 2.16 -15.75
CA SER A 477 7.63 1.19 -14.95
C SER A 477 7.54 -0.18 -15.60
N GLY A 478 7.89 -0.24 -16.88
CA GLY A 478 7.95 -1.49 -17.60
C GLY A 478 8.56 -1.39 -18.99
N LEU A 479 8.98 -2.52 -19.55
CA LEU A 479 9.67 -2.54 -20.84
C LEU A 479 9.51 -3.85 -21.62
N VAL A 480 9.55 -3.75 -22.96
CA VAL A 480 9.54 -4.91 -23.87
C VAL A 480 10.54 -4.70 -25.01
N LEU A 481 11.30 -5.74 -25.34
CA LEU A 481 12.26 -5.76 -26.45
C LEU A 481 11.61 -6.21 -27.76
N ASP A 482 11.88 -5.48 -28.84
CA ASP A 482 11.63 -5.88 -30.22
C ASP A 482 12.96 -5.89 -30.98
N GLU A 483 13.69 -7.00 -30.82
CA GLU A 483 15.01 -7.18 -31.42
C GLU A 483 14.95 -7.19 -32.95
N ALA A 484 13.84 -7.67 -33.54
CA ALA A 484 13.67 -7.71 -34.99
C ALA A 484 13.70 -6.32 -35.63
N ARG A 485 13.29 -5.28 -34.87
CA ARG A 485 13.33 -3.88 -35.31
C ARG A 485 14.40 -3.04 -34.61
N ASN A 486 15.25 -3.66 -33.78
CA ASN A 486 16.23 -2.97 -32.94
C ASN A 486 15.56 -1.89 -32.05
N ARG A 487 14.47 -2.26 -31.37
CA ARG A 487 13.67 -1.35 -30.54
C ARG A 487 13.51 -1.86 -29.11
N LEU A 488 13.40 -0.90 -28.20
CA LEU A 488 12.94 -1.09 -26.83
C LEU A 488 11.75 -0.18 -26.60
N TYR A 489 10.63 -0.75 -26.15
CA TYR A 489 9.45 0.00 -25.72
C TYR A 489 9.45 0.14 -24.21
N VAL A 490 9.24 1.34 -23.68
CA VAL A 490 9.28 1.62 -22.24
C VAL A 490 8.03 2.39 -21.81
N MET A 491 7.31 1.87 -20.82
CA MET A 491 6.16 2.55 -20.21
C MET A 491 6.63 3.52 -19.12
N THR A 492 6.28 4.80 -19.23
CA THR A 492 6.60 5.84 -18.25
C THR A 492 5.36 6.23 -17.45
N ARG A 493 5.47 6.28 -16.12
CA ARG A 493 4.34 6.54 -15.22
C ARG A 493 4.14 8.03 -14.92
N PHE A 494 5.21 8.82 -14.93
CA PHE A 494 5.14 10.24 -14.57
C PHE A 494 4.44 11.09 -15.64
N ASP A 495 4.67 10.79 -16.92
CA ASP A 495 4.01 11.48 -18.05
C ASP A 495 3.02 10.60 -18.81
N ASN A 496 2.76 9.38 -18.31
CA ASN A 496 1.80 8.39 -18.85
C ASN A 496 1.96 8.14 -20.36
N ALA A 497 3.08 7.54 -20.77
CA ALA A 497 3.41 7.35 -22.18
C ALA A 497 4.19 6.06 -22.46
N VAL A 498 4.18 5.63 -23.72
CA VAL A 498 5.09 4.59 -24.22
C VAL A 498 6.21 5.25 -25.03
N LYS A 499 7.45 5.11 -24.55
CA LYS A 499 8.67 5.57 -25.23
C LYS A 499 9.19 4.50 -26.18
N VAL A 500 9.64 4.92 -27.35
CA VAL A 500 10.27 4.05 -28.35
C VAL A 500 11.74 4.40 -28.43
N ILE A 501 12.61 3.47 -28.05
CA ILE A 501 14.05 3.65 -27.97
C ILE A 501 14.71 2.81 -29.07
N ASP A 502 15.66 3.40 -29.80
CA ASP A 502 16.55 2.67 -30.69
C ASP A 502 17.69 2.05 -29.88
N LEU A 503 17.89 0.74 -29.99
CA LEU A 503 18.88 0.01 -29.20
C LEU A 503 20.33 0.26 -29.64
N ALA A 504 20.56 0.68 -30.89
CA ALA A 504 21.90 0.95 -31.41
C ALA A 504 22.37 2.33 -30.97
N THR A 505 21.53 3.36 -31.11
CA THR A 505 21.86 4.73 -30.72
C THR A 505 21.59 5.02 -29.25
N LYS A 506 20.80 4.17 -28.56
CA LYS A 506 20.33 4.36 -27.19
C LYS A 506 19.52 5.65 -27.01
N SER A 507 18.89 6.13 -28.08
CA SER A 507 18.10 7.36 -28.07
C SER A 507 16.62 7.06 -28.26
N GLN A 508 15.77 7.87 -27.63
CA GLN A 508 14.36 7.88 -27.93
C GLN A 508 14.14 8.38 -29.37
N VAL A 509 13.42 7.60 -30.17
CA VAL A 509 13.10 7.91 -31.58
C VAL A 509 11.63 8.24 -31.80
N ALA A 510 10.74 7.82 -30.89
CA ALA A 510 9.33 8.19 -30.89
C ALA A 510 8.74 8.10 -29.48
N SER A 511 7.53 8.63 -29.29
CA SER A 511 6.75 8.51 -28.07
C SER A 511 5.27 8.47 -28.43
N ALA A 512 4.51 7.63 -27.73
CA ALA A 512 3.05 7.60 -27.79
C ALA A 512 2.50 8.01 -26.42
N ALA A 513 1.96 9.21 -26.32
CA ALA A 513 1.26 9.66 -25.11
C ALA A 513 -0.05 8.87 -24.97
N LEU A 514 -0.36 8.44 -23.75
CA LEU A 514 -1.64 7.84 -23.43
C LEU A 514 -2.57 8.91 -22.88
N TYR A 515 -3.87 8.78 -23.10
CA TYR A 515 -4.83 9.68 -22.49
C TYR A 515 -4.73 9.61 -20.97
N ASN A 516 -4.60 10.76 -20.30
CA ASN A 516 -4.43 10.83 -18.85
C ASN A 516 -5.55 11.66 -18.19
N PRO A 517 -6.49 11.03 -17.45
CA PRO A 517 -7.53 11.74 -16.70
C PRO A 517 -7.08 12.23 -15.31
N GLU A 518 -5.82 11.99 -14.92
CA GLU A 518 -5.30 12.43 -13.63
C GLU A 518 -5.29 13.96 -13.51
N PRO A 519 -5.66 14.52 -12.35
CA PRO A 519 -5.49 15.95 -12.10
C PRO A 519 -4.03 16.40 -12.21
N ASP A 520 -3.79 17.63 -12.66
CA ASP A 520 -2.44 18.22 -12.74
C ASP A 520 -1.65 18.12 -11.43
N SER A 521 -2.34 18.26 -10.29
CA SER A 521 -1.73 18.13 -8.97
C SER A 521 -1.14 16.75 -8.71
N VAL A 522 -1.74 15.70 -9.27
CA VAL A 522 -1.25 14.33 -9.17
C VAL A 522 -0.03 14.16 -10.06
N VAL A 523 -0.13 14.54 -11.33
CA VAL A 523 0.97 14.43 -12.32
C VAL A 523 2.22 15.20 -11.86
N GLN A 524 2.06 16.42 -11.37
CA GLN A 524 3.18 17.26 -10.93
C GLN A 524 3.75 16.86 -9.57
N GLY A 525 2.94 16.26 -8.69
CA GLY A 525 3.35 15.89 -7.33
C GLY A 525 3.94 14.49 -7.21
N ARG A 526 3.55 13.56 -8.09
CA ARG A 526 4.01 12.16 -8.09
C ARG A 526 5.55 12.02 -8.08
N PRO A 527 6.33 12.77 -8.88
CA PRO A 527 7.79 12.62 -8.88
C PRO A 527 8.45 12.85 -7.51
N PHE A 528 7.88 13.65 -6.61
CA PHE A 528 8.45 13.92 -5.29
C PHE A 528 8.43 12.70 -4.35
N LEU A 529 7.55 11.72 -4.59
CA LEU A 529 7.55 10.45 -3.87
C LEU A 529 8.65 9.51 -4.38
N TYR A 530 8.93 9.56 -5.69
CA TYR A 530 9.61 8.48 -6.38
C TYR A 530 10.98 8.81 -6.96
N ASP A 531 11.22 10.04 -7.40
CA ASP A 531 12.46 10.43 -8.09
C ASP A 531 13.63 10.49 -7.10
N ALA A 532 14.54 9.52 -7.20
CA ALA A 532 15.74 9.42 -6.38
C ALA A 532 16.82 10.42 -6.79
N ASP A 533 16.85 10.89 -8.05
CA ASP A 533 17.79 11.92 -8.48
C ASP A 533 17.43 13.28 -7.85
N PHE A 534 16.14 13.55 -7.61
CA PHE A 534 15.66 14.68 -6.82
C PHE A 534 15.82 14.45 -5.31
N SER A 535 15.51 13.24 -4.83
CA SER A 535 15.29 12.99 -3.41
C SER A 535 16.55 12.67 -2.62
N SER A 536 17.61 12.12 -3.25
CA SER A 536 18.87 11.80 -2.58
C SER A 536 20.08 12.30 -3.36
N ALA A 537 21.17 12.61 -2.65
CA ALA A 537 22.40 13.06 -3.32
C ALA A 537 23.13 11.94 -4.09
N ASN A 538 22.90 10.68 -3.71
CA ASN A 538 23.53 9.50 -4.31
C ASN A 538 22.66 8.80 -5.37
N GLY A 539 21.40 9.23 -5.58
CA GLY A 539 20.48 8.70 -6.60
C GLY A 539 19.94 7.29 -6.35
N GLU A 540 20.14 6.69 -5.17
CA GLU A 540 19.66 5.33 -4.85
C GLU A 540 18.33 5.31 -4.09
N ALA A 541 18.00 6.36 -3.33
CA ALA A 541 16.88 6.35 -2.39
C ALA A 541 15.87 7.47 -2.67
N SER A 542 14.60 7.19 -2.38
CA SER A 542 13.50 8.14 -2.38
C SER A 542 12.52 7.79 -1.26
N CYS A 543 11.49 8.61 -1.04
CA CYS A 543 10.44 8.29 -0.07
C CYS A 543 9.80 6.92 -0.34
N ALA A 544 9.71 6.52 -1.62
CA ALA A 544 9.21 5.21 -2.05
C ALA A 544 10.09 4.01 -1.68
N SER A 545 11.31 4.23 -1.16
CA SER A 545 12.17 3.14 -0.67
C SER A 545 11.58 2.45 0.58
N CYS A 546 10.83 3.19 1.41
CA CYS A 546 10.03 2.64 2.52
C CYS A 546 8.53 2.66 2.18
N HIS A 547 8.06 3.73 1.53
CA HIS A 547 6.66 3.88 1.11
C HIS A 547 6.43 3.29 -0.29
N VAL A 548 6.68 1.99 -0.41
CA VAL A 548 6.64 1.25 -1.67
C VAL A 548 5.28 1.45 -2.35
N PHE A 549 5.28 2.11 -3.51
CA PHE A 549 4.08 2.48 -4.28
C PHE A 549 3.01 3.28 -3.48
N GLY A 550 3.49 4.22 -2.66
CA GLY A 550 2.64 5.05 -1.80
C GLY A 550 2.10 4.31 -0.58
N ASP A 551 2.49 3.06 -0.35
CA ASP A 551 2.06 2.25 0.78
C ASP A 551 3.19 2.07 1.81
N LYS A 552 3.53 0.84 2.19
CA LYS A 552 4.49 0.48 3.24
C LYS A 552 5.30 -0.76 2.87
N ASP A 553 6.47 -0.88 3.48
CA ASP A 553 7.42 -2.00 3.34
C ASP A 553 7.20 -3.14 4.35
N GLU A 554 6.21 -3.00 5.24
CA GLU A 554 5.79 -3.98 6.25
C GLU A 554 6.84 -4.31 7.33
N ILE A 555 7.85 -3.46 7.48
CA ILE A 555 8.88 -3.58 8.51
C ILE A 555 8.91 -2.38 9.45
N ALA A 556 9.58 -2.53 10.60
CA ALA A 556 9.86 -1.43 11.51
C ALA A 556 11.27 -0.87 11.33
N TRP A 557 11.41 0.41 11.68
CA TRP A 557 12.64 1.19 11.64
C TRP A 557 12.82 1.98 12.94
N ASP A 558 14.05 2.11 13.45
CA ASP A 558 14.36 3.05 14.52
C ASP A 558 15.02 4.33 13.94
N LEU A 559 14.16 5.16 13.36
CA LEU A 559 14.53 6.45 12.74
C LEU A 559 14.43 7.61 13.74
N GLY A 560 14.79 7.39 15.01
CA GLY A 560 15.04 8.52 15.91
C GLY A 560 16.22 9.37 15.42
N ASN A 561 16.38 10.58 15.94
CA ASN A 561 17.56 11.41 15.65
C ASN A 561 18.20 11.91 16.97
N PRO A 562 19.24 11.24 17.50
CA PRO A 562 19.91 11.65 18.73
C PRO A 562 20.51 13.06 18.68
N ASP A 563 20.77 13.59 17.47
CA ASP A 563 21.36 14.91 17.26
C ASP A 563 20.33 16.05 17.38
N ASP A 564 19.03 15.74 17.35
CA ASP A 564 17.97 16.74 17.39
C ASP A 564 17.58 17.13 18.84
N ALA A 565 16.86 18.24 18.94
CA ALA A 565 16.29 18.76 20.18
C ALA A 565 14.94 18.11 20.54
N VAL A 566 14.56 18.20 21.81
CA VAL A 566 13.19 17.89 22.23
C VAL A 566 12.23 18.98 21.74
N THR A 567 11.12 18.60 21.13
CA THR A 567 10.10 19.53 20.62
C THR A 567 8.79 19.43 21.40
N THR A 568 7.84 20.33 21.10
CA THR A 568 6.55 20.38 21.79
C THR A 568 5.47 19.59 21.05
N ASN A 569 4.71 18.81 21.80
CA ASN A 569 3.52 18.12 21.34
C ASN A 569 2.27 19.00 21.51
N ALA A 570 1.78 19.54 20.39
CA ALA A 570 0.60 20.39 20.31
C ALA A 570 -0.74 19.62 20.29
N ILE A 571 -0.71 18.29 20.27
CA ILE A 571 -1.89 17.46 20.10
C ILE A 571 -2.65 17.31 21.42
N ASP A 572 -3.97 17.42 21.36
CA ASP A 572 -4.84 17.16 22.50
C ASP A 572 -4.81 15.68 22.88
N LYS A 573 -4.85 15.39 24.18
CA LYS A 573 -4.62 14.06 24.73
C LYS A 573 -5.84 13.52 25.44
N ARG A 574 -6.20 12.28 25.12
CA ARG A 574 -7.12 11.45 25.92
C ARG A 574 -6.30 10.64 26.92
N LEU A 575 -6.89 10.36 28.09
CA LEU A 575 -6.32 9.46 29.10
C LEU A 575 -4.94 9.88 29.67
N ALA A 576 -4.57 11.16 29.53
CA ALA A 576 -3.26 11.69 29.94
C ALA A 576 -3.35 12.74 31.06
N SER A 577 -4.40 12.74 31.87
CA SER A 577 -4.46 13.58 33.08
C SER A 577 -3.56 13.02 34.19
N SER A 578 -3.21 13.87 35.16
CA SER A 578 -2.42 13.43 36.33
C SER A 578 -3.10 12.32 37.13
N LEU A 579 -4.44 12.26 37.11
CA LEU A 579 -5.21 11.21 37.76
C LEU A 579 -5.05 9.87 37.05
N GLU A 580 -5.21 9.85 35.73
CA GLU A 580 -5.10 8.62 34.92
C GLU A 580 -3.67 8.10 34.92
N ILE A 581 -2.70 9.00 34.72
CA ILE A 581 -1.28 8.68 34.83
C ILE A 581 -0.96 8.18 36.24
N GLY A 582 -1.48 8.83 37.28
CA GLY A 582 -1.31 8.39 38.67
C GLY A 582 -1.89 7.01 38.95
N ALA A 583 -3.08 6.71 38.41
CA ALA A 583 -3.71 5.40 38.52
C ALA A 583 -2.88 4.33 37.81
N PHE A 584 -2.44 4.57 36.57
CA PHE A 584 -1.56 3.64 35.86
C PHE A 584 -0.32 3.30 36.68
N ARG A 585 0.37 4.30 37.24
CA ARG A 585 1.55 4.09 38.09
C ARG A 585 1.28 3.23 39.31
N LEU A 586 0.13 3.42 39.96
CA LEU A 586 -0.24 2.64 41.14
C LEU A 586 -0.38 1.15 40.79
N PHE A 587 -0.92 0.83 39.61
CA PHE A 587 -1.15 -0.55 39.18
C PHE A 587 0.09 -1.21 38.54
N THR A 588 0.98 -0.46 37.90
CA THR A 588 2.12 -1.02 37.15
C THR A 588 3.48 -0.78 37.79
N GLY A 589 3.58 0.16 38.73
CA GLY A 589 4.87 0.61 39.27
C GLY A 589 5.72 1.42 38.28
N HIS A 590 5.19 1.74 37.09
CA HIS A 590 5.96 2.45 36.06
C HIS A 590 6.30 3.88 36.50
N PRO A 591 7.55 4.35 36.34
CA PRO A 591 7.94 5.70 36.77
C PRO A 591 7.36 6.81 35.90
N SER A 592 7.02 7.89 36.58
CA SER A 592 6.57 9.19 36.05
C SER A 592 7.53 9.86 35.08
N SER A 593 8.81 9.78 35.42
CA SER A 593 9.92 10.48 34.78
C SER A 593 10.18 9.99 33.36
N ASP A 594 9.58 8.86 32.99
CA ASP A 594 9.91 8.15 31.77
C ASP A 594 8.86 8.39 30.67
N ILE A 595 7.76 9.10 30.98
CA ILE A 595 6.76 9.50 29.97
C ILE A 595 7.44 10.39 28.93
N ASN A 596 7.41 9.96 27.68
CA ASN A 596 8.12 10.56 26.54
C ASN A 596 9.63 10.72 26.78
N GLY A 597 10.22 10.00 27.73
CA GLY A 597 11.62 10.13 28.18
C GLY A 597 11.92 11.35 29.06
N THR A 598 11.15 12.42 28.95
CA THR A 598 11.38 13.71 29.65
C THR A 598 10.55 13.87 30.92
N GLY A 599 9.57 13.00 31.14
CA GLY A 599 8.54 13.15 32.18
C GLY A 599 7.48 14.21 31.84
N ASN A 600 7.51 14.78 30.63
CA ASN A 600 6.55 15.77 30.15
C ASN A 600 5.64 15.19 29.07
N GLN A 601 4.34 15.09 29.36
CA GLN A 601 3.35 14.61 28.41
C GLN A 601 3.27 15.45 27.12
N ASN A 602 3.64 16.73 27.18
CA ASN A 602 3.57 17.67 26.06
C ASN A 602 4.90 17.80 25.28
N SER A 603 5.81 16.83 25.40
CA SER A 603 7.05 16.83 24.61
C SER A 603 7.11 15.69 23.60
N PHE A 604 7.76 15.93 22.47
CA PHE A 604 8.28 14.90 21.59
C PHE A 604 9.78 14.79 21.76
N HIS A 605 10.23 13.65 22.26
CA HIS A 605 11.66 13.33 22.28
C HIS A 605 12.09 12.88 20.87
N PRO A 606 13.28 13.28 20.37
CA PRO A 606 13.71 12.96 19.01
C PRO A 606 14.10 11.49 18.85
N MET A 607 14.52 10.84 19.95
CA MET A 607 14.60 9.38 20.06
C MET A 607 13.22 8.80 20.34
N LYS A 608 12.85 7.73 19.62
CA LYS A 608 11.50 7.19 19.61
C LYS A 608 11.38 5.67 19.58
N GLY A 609 12.47 4.96 19.29
CA GLY A 609 12.47 3.50 19.16
C GLY A 609 11.86 3.01 17.85
N PRO A 610 11.70 1.69 17.70
CA PRO A 610 11.16 1.08 16.49
C PRO A 610 9.74 1.55 16.16
N MET A 611 9.52 1.84 14.88
CA MET A 611 8.21 2.18 14.32
C MET A 611 8.04 1.57 12.93
N THR A 612 6.92 0.88 12.73
CA THR A 612 6.49 0.35 11.44
C THR A 612 6.21 1.48 10.46
N THR A 613 6.56 1.28 9.20
CA THR A 613 6.18 2.22 8.14
C THR A 613 4.66 2.30 8.05
N GLN A 614 4.10 3.52 8.09
CA GLN A 614 2.68 3.73 7.85
C GLN A 614 2.40 3.88 6.36
N THR A 615 1.21 3.47 5.94
CA THR A 615 0.72 3.74 4.59
C THR A 615 0.63 5.25 4.37
N LEU A 616 0.99 5.74 3.17
CA LEU A 616 0.70 7.12 2.79
C LEU A 616 -0.70 7.27 2.16
N ARG A 617 -1.43 6.17 2.00
CA ARG A 617 -2.78 6.17 1.44
C ARG A 617 -3.81 6.62 2.47
N GLY A 618 -4.73 7.48 2.05
CA GLY A 618 -5.84 7.96 2.86
C GLY A 618 -5.44 8.96 3.94
N MET A 619 -4.32 9.66 3.83
CA MET A 619 -3.84 10.54 4.91
C MET A 619 -4.69 11.80 5.14
N SER A 620 -5.54 12.18 4.18
CA SER A 620 -6.48 13.30 4.37
C SER A 620 -7.29 13.13 5.66
N THR A 621 -7.73 14.24 6.25
CA THR A 621 -8.66 14.32 7.39
C THR A 621 -8.15 13.74 8.72
N SER A 622 -6.90 13.28 8.78
CA SER A 622 -6.31 12.64 9.96
C SER A 622 -5.48 13.57 10.84
N GLY A 623 -5.30 14.85 10.46
CA GLY A 623 -4.50 15.83 11.21
C GLY A 623 -3.01 15.48 11.26
N ALA A 624 -2.39 15.60 12.43
CA ALA A 624 -0.96 15.34 12.67
C ALA A 624 -0.48 14.00 12.09
N MET A 625 0.69 13.96 11.46
CA MET A 625 1.24 12.76 10.82
C MET A 625 2.30 12.06 11.66
N HIS A 626 2.62 10.81 11.29
CA HIS A 626 3.49 9.87 12.02
C HIS A 626 2.84 9.26 13.27
N TRP A 627 3.40 8.16 13.82
CA TRP A 627 2.78 7.35 14.88
C TRP A 627 2.54 8.13 16.17
N ARG A 628 3.45 9.05 16.51
CA ARG A 628 3.31 9.95 17.67
C ARG A 628 2.59 11.25 17.32
N GLY A 629 2.38 11.53 16.03
CA GLY A 629 1.95 12.84 15.57
C GLY A 629 3.07 13.89 15.60
N ASP A 630 4.34 13.51 15.70
CA ASP A 630 5.49 14.39 15.90
C ASP A 630 5.82 15.29 14.71
N ARG A 631 5.17 15.11 13.56
CA ARG A 631 5.17 16.10 12.48
C ARG A 631 4.05 17.14 12.59
N SER A 632 3.29 17.16 13.68
CA SER A 632 2.41 18.28 14.04
C SER A 632 3.18 19.57 14.31
N THR A 633 4.47 19.46 14.65
CA THR A 633 5.36 20.57 14.97
C THR A 633 6.63 20.41 14.14
N GLY A 634 7.00 21.40 13.34
CA GLY A 634 8.19 21.30 12.50
C GLY A 634 8.54 22.57 11.76
N PHE A 635 9.32 22.41 10.69
CA PHE A 635 9.95 23.51 9.94
C PHE A 635 8.98 24.59 9.46
N PHE A 636 7.78 24.22 9.01
CA PHE A 636 6.79 25.16 8.47
C PHE A 636 5.79 25.67 9.51
N GLY A 637 5.83 25.16 10.75
CA GLY A 637 4.94 25.58 11.82
C GLY A 637 4.37 24.42 12.63
N ALA A 638 3.37 24.73 13.45
CA ALA A 638 2.74 23.78 14.36
C ALA A 638 1.21 23.79 14.28
N SER A 639 0.60 22.61 14.11
CA SER A 639 -0.85 22.38 14.18
C SER A 639 -1.13 20.90 14.46
N ALA A 640 -2.05 20.63 15.38
CA ALA A 640 -2.50 19.26 15.67
C ALA A 640 -3.42 18.68 14.59
N TYR A 641 -4.13 19.54 13.86
CA TYR A 641 -5.27 19.16 13.02
C TYR A 641 -5.11 19.55 11.54
N ASP A 642 -3.96 20.08 11.14
CA ASP A 642 -3.68 20.44 9.74
C ASP A 642 -2.79 19.37 9.09
N GLU A 643 -3.41 18.44 8.35
CA GLU A 643 -2.70 17.38 7.64
C GLU A 643 -1.72 17.90 6.58
N ALA A 644 -2.02 19.02 5.92
CA ALA A 644 -1.18 19.58 4.88
C ALA A 644 0.08 20.20 5.48
N LEU A 645 -0.06 21.00 6.54
CA LEU A 645 1.08 21.50 7.30
C LEU A 645 1.90 20.34 7.88
N SER A 646 1.24 19.34 8.46
CA SER A 646 1.94 18.21 9.07
C SER A 646 2.72 17.38 8.07
N PHE A 647 2.18 17.15 6.87
CA PHE A 647 2.91 16.47 5.80
C PHE A 647 4.09 17.32 5.30
N LYS A 648 3.92 18.63 5.11
CA LYS A 648 5.03 19.53 4.73
C LYS A 648 6.18 19.51 5.73
N ASN A 649 5.91 19.34 7.02
CA ASN A 649 6.93 19.26 8.06
C ASN A 649 7.89 18.07 7.91
N PHE A 650 7.60 17.08 7.05
CA PHE A 650 8.56 16.04 6.67
C PHE A 650 9.68 16.52 5.73
N VAL A 651 9.72 17.80 5.34
CA VAL A 651 10.82 18.37 4.53
C VAL A 651 12.22 18.06 5.09
N VAL A 652 12.33 17.91 6.42
CA VAL A 652 13.58 17.54 7.11
C VAL A 652 14.09 16.14 6.77
N ALA A 653 13.22 15.22 6.33
CA ALA A 653 13.59 13.87 5.96
C ALA A 653 14.39 13.81 4.65
N PHE A 654 14.28 14.81 3.76
CA PHE A 654 15.07 14.86 2.54
C PHE A 654 16.58 14.93 2.83
N PRO A 655 17.09 15.89 3.63
CA PRO A 655 18.47 15.83 4.07
C PRO A 655 18.68 14.77 5.16
N GLY A 656 17.83 14.72 6.20
CA GLY A 656 18.07 13.90 7.40
C GLY A 656 18.04 12.39 7.17
N LEU A 657 17.21 11.92 6.23
CA LEU A 657 17.01 10.50 5.97
C LEU A 657 17.47 10.11 4.56
N LEU A 658 16.99 10.80 3.52
CA LEU A 658 17.34 10.48 2.14
C LEU A 658 18.76 10.92 1.76
N GLY A 659 19.39 11.78 2.56
CA GLY A 659 20.75 12.25 2.32
C GLY A 659 20.86 13.23 1.15
N ARG A 660 19.82 14.03 0.90
CA ARG A 660 19.90 15.19 0.01
C ARG A 660 20.78 16.28 0.64
N ALA A 661 21.50 17.05 -0.18
CA ALA A 661 22.35 18.14 0.32
C ALA A 661 21.52 19.28 0.95
N ASP A 662 20.40 19.64 0.32
CA ASP A 662 19.54 20.76 0.72
C ASP A 662 18.09 20.32 0.88
N GLN A 663 17.32 21.04 1.69
CA GLN A 663 15.87 20.86 1.78
C GLN A 663 15.16 21.27 0.48
N PRO A 664 14.08 20.58 0.08
CA PRO A 664 13.15 21.11 -0.92
C PRO A 664 12.56 22.47 -0.51
N THR A 665 12.23 23.28 -1.51
CA THR A 665 11.50 24.53 -1.32
C THR A 665 10.06 24.28 -0.86
N GLU A 666 9.41 25.30 -0.28
CA GLU A 666 7.99 25.17 0.10
C GLU A 666 7.09 24.90 -1.12
N ALA A 667 7.39 25.49 -2.27
CA ALA A 667 6.62 25.25 -3.50
C ALA A 667 6.71 23.79 -3.98
N GLU A 668 7.88 23.17 -3.84
CA GLU A 668 8.08 21.74 -4.11
C GLU A 668 7.31 20.88 -3.09
N MET A 669 7.41 21.20 -1.79
CA MET A 669 6.65 20.50 -0.76
C MET A 669 5.13 20.65 -0.93
N ASN A 670 4.63 21.78 -1.41
CA ASN A 670 3.21 21.97 -1.72
C ASN A 670 2.77 21.03 -2.85
N LYS A 671 3.57 20.85 -3.90
CA LYS A 671 3.26 19.87 -4.97
C LYS A 671 3.18 18.45 -4.43
N PHE A 672 4.15 18.06 -3.62
CA PHE A 672 4.15 16.73 -3.00
C PHE A 672 2.94 16.52 -2.08
N THR A 673 2.65 17.51 -1.23
CA THR A 673 1.50 17.48 -0.30
C THR A 673 0.18 17.36 -1.04
N ASN A 674 -0.02 18.16 -2.09
CA ASN A 674 -1.26 18.16 -2.86
C ASN A 674 -1.50 16.80 -3.52
N PHE A 675 -0.47 16.17 -4.08
CA PHE A 675 -0.56 14.81 -4.62
C PHE A 675 -0.85 13.80 -3.51
N GLN A 676 -0.02 13.76 -2.47
CA GLN A 676 -0.06 12.66 -1.52
C GLN A 676 -1.36 12.63 -0.68
N LEU A 677 -1.95 13.79 -0.38
CA LEU A 677 -3.24 13.85 0.32
C LEU A 677 -4.44 13.43 -0.55
N GLN A 678 -4.26 13.27 -1.86
CA GLN A 678 -5.31 12.74 -2.76
C GLN A 678 -5.28 11.23 -2.88
N VAL A 679 -4.16 10.57 -2.54
CA VAL A 679 -4.02 9.11 -2.66
C VAL A 679 -4.93 8.43 -1.64
N GLN A 680 -5.82 7.53 -2.08
CA GLN A 680 -6.80 6.85 -1.25
C GLN A 680 -6.49 5.36 -1.06
N LEU A 681 -7.06 4.76 -0.01
CA LEU A 681 -7.07 3.31 0.18
C LEU A 681 -8.09 2.65 -0.76
N PRO A 682 -7.85 1.41 -1.23
CA PRO A 682 -8.87 0.64 -1.93
C PRO A 682 -10.00 0.23 -0.97
N PRO A 683 -11.15 -0.25 -1.50
CA PRO A 683 -12.21 -0.85 -0.69
C PRO A 683 -11.71 -2.00 0.18
N ASN A 684 -12.29 -2.19 1.37
CA ASN A 684 -11.86 -3.26 2.28
C ASN A 684 -12.30 -4.65 1.74
N PRO A 685 -11.35 -5.58 1.44
CA PRO A 685 -11.64 -6.87 0.83
C PRO A 685 -12.26 -7.90 1.78
N ILE A 686 -12.32 -7.61 3.09
CA ILE A 686 -12.90 -8.47 4.13
C ILE A 686 -14.40 -8.23 4.29
N ARG A 687 -14.91 -7.08 3.83
CA ARG A 687 -16.34 -6.79 3.86
C ARG A 687 -17.06 -7.50 2.71
N ASN A 688 -18.27 -7.96 2.98
CA ASN A 688 -19.15 -8.50 1.93
C ASN A 688 -19.46 -7.41 0.90
N LEU A 689 -19.64 -7.81 -0.35
CA LEU A 689 -19.91 -6.89 -1.46
C LEU A 689 -21.24 -6.15 -1.35
N ASP A 690 -22.20 -6.71 -0.61
CA ASP A 690 -23.44 -6.04 -0.25
C ASP A 690 -23.30 -5.05 0.93
N ASN A 691 -22.06 -4.87 1.39
CA ASN A 691 -21.64 -4.07 2.54
C ASN A 691 -22.14 -4.58 3.90
N SER A 692 -22.72 -5.78 3.95
CA SER A 692 -23.14 -6.42 5.19
C SER A 692 -21.95 -6.90 6.03
N LEU A 693 -22.18 -7.01 7.34
CA LEU A 693 -21.25 -7.62 8.29
C LEU A 693 -21.70 -9.04 8.62
N THR A 694 -20.74 -9.94 8.87
CA THR A 694 -21.04 -11.23 9.50
C THR A 694 -21.58 -11.03 10.92
N SER A 695 -22.20 -12.05 11.51
CA SER A 695 -22.72 -11.97 12.89
C SER A 695 -21.64 -11.57 13.91
N THR A 696 -20.44 -12.12 13.78
CA THR A 696 -19.29 -11.80 14.64
C THR A 696 -18.80 -10.36 14.44
N GLN A 697 -18.69 -9.90 13.19
CA GLN A 697 -18.33 -8.52 12.88
C GLN A 697 -19.39 -7.52 13.37
N ALA A 698 -20.67 -7.85 13.25
CA ALA A 698 -21.77 -7.04 13.75
C ALA A 698 -21.73 -6.92 15.29
N ALA A 699 -21.51 -8.03 16.00
CA ALA A 699 -21.32 -8.00 17.45
C ALA A 699 -20.10 -7.15 17.87
N GLY A 700 -19.02 -7.22 17.08
CA GLY A 700 -17.82 -6.39 17.30
C GLY A 700 -18.09 -4.90 17.09
N ARG A 701 -18.81 -4.57 16.03
CA ARG A 701 -19.28 -3.20 15.76
C ARG A 701 -20.14 -2.69 16.93
N ASP A 702 -21.10 -3.48 17.39
CA ASP A 702 -22.01 -3.07 18.48
C ASP A 702 -21.25 -2.86 19.79
N PHE A 703 -20.22 -3.65 20.07
CA PHE A 703 -19.30 -3.39 21.19
C PHE A 703 -18.52 -2.10 20.98
N PHE A 704 -17.94 -1.91 19.78
CA PHE A 704 -17.08 -0.77 19.44
C PHE A 704 -17.78 0.59 19.65
N PHE A 705 -19.05 0.68 19.23
CA PHE A 705 -19.89 1.88 19.40
C PHE A 705 -20.74 1.87 20.68
N GLY A 706 -20.78 0.76 21.41
CA GLY A 706 -21.59 0.59 22.60
C GLY A 706 -21.16 1.48 23.76
N SER A 707 -21.99 1.58 24.79
CA SER A 707 -21.74 2.49 25.93
C SER A 707 -20.67 2.01 26.92
N ARG A 708 -20.18 0.78 26.78
CA ARG A 708 -19.20 0.21 27.70
C ARG A 708 -17.83 0.83 27.44
N ARG A 709 -17.19 1.35 28.50
CA ARG A 709 -15.80 1.80 28.43
C ARG A 709 -14.90 0.59 28.23
N VAL A 710 -14.01 0.66 27.26
CA VAL A 710 -12.97 -0.34 27.03
C VAL A 710 -11.68 0.07 27.74
N ASP A 711 -11.47 1.37 27.99
CA ASP A 711 -10.27 1.90 28.62
C ASP A 711 -10.58 3.09 29.56
N GLY A 712 -9.64 3.38 30.46
CA GLY A 712 -9.66 4.43 31.45
C GLY A 712 -10.32 4.01 32.75
N LEU A 713 -10.88 4.99 33.46
CA LEU A 713 -11.52 4.86 34.76
C LEU A 713 -13.04 4.95 34.63
N ALA A 714 -13.76 4.23 35.50
CA ALA A 714 -15.23 4.24 35.59
C ALA A 714 -15.81 5.46 36.35
N ILE A 715 -15.13 6.61 36.31
CA ILE A 715 -15.53 7.87 36.96
C ILE A 715 -15.63 8.99 35.93
N GLY A 716 -16.42 10.04 36.18
CA GLY A 716 -16.57 11.17 35.26
C GLY A 716 -17.00 10.77 33.83
N THR A 717 -17.01 11.71 32.88
CA THR A 717 -17.30 11.41 31.46
C THR A 717 -16.04 11.38 30.59
N ASN A 718 -14.95 12.00 31.04
CA ASN A 718 -13.76 12.24 30.24
C ASN A 718 -12.55 11.43 30.68
N THR A 719 -12.71 10.53 31.66
CA THR A 719 -11.60 9.72 32.16
C THR A 719 -11.66 8.27 31.71
N GLY A 720 -12.50 7.93 30.73
CA GLY A 720 -12.60 6.59 30.16
C GLY A 720 -13.55 6.54 28.97
N PHE A 721 -13.22 5.70 27.99
CA PHE A 721 -13.82 5.72 26.65
C PHE A 721 -14.18 4.30 26.20
N ASN A 722 -15.23 4.19 25.37
CA ASN A 722 -15.43 3.01 24.51
C ASN A 722 -14.43 3.05 23.35
N CYS A 723 -14.41 2.02 22.50
CA CYS A 723 -13.48 1.98 21.36
C CYS A 723 -13.65 3.21 20.45
N ASN A 724 -14.88 3.57 20.07
CA ASN A 724 -15.15 4.73 19.22
C ASN A 724 -14.80 6.08 19.88
N GLY A 725 -14.80 6.15 21.21
CA GLY A 725 -14.48 7.37 21.96
C GLY A 725 -13.00 7.75 21.84
N CYS A 726 -12.12 6.78 21.62
CA CYS A 726 -10.74 7.02 21.22
C CYS A 726 -10.58 6.92 19.70
N HIS A 727 -10.94 5.78 19.11
CA HIS A 727 -10.84 5.51 17.68
C HIS A 727 -12.10 5.96 16.94
N VAL A 728 -12.31 7.27 16.83
CA VAL A 728 -13.53 7.84 16.23
C VAL A 728 -13.72 7.39 14.78
N ILE A 729 -14.86 6.76 14.50
CA ILE A 729 -15.36 6.47 13.16
C ILE A 729 -16.57 7.36 12.91
N ASP A 730 -16.39 8.37 12.05
CA ASP A 730 -17.41 9.27 11.54
C ASP A 730 -17.09 9.63 10.09
N ALA A 731 -17.71 8.89 9.16
CA ALA A 731 -17.47 9.04 7.73
C ALA A 731 -17.87 10.44 7.20
N ALA A 732 -18.81 11.13 7.86
CA ALA A 732 -19.19 12.50 7.46
C ALA A 732 -18.06 13.50 7.74
N GLN A 733 -17.22 13.22 8.72
CA GLN A 733 -16.03 14.02 9.06
C GLN A 733 -14.74 13.48 8.44
N GLY A 734 -14.79 12.30 7.80
CA GLY A 734 -13.62 11.60 7.26
C GLY A 734 -12.81 10.88 8.33
N PHE A 735 -13.42 10.57 9.47
CA PHE A 735 -12.73 9.88 10.57
C PHE A 735 -12.96 8.38 10.46
N PHE A 736 -11.87 7.62 10.37
CA PHE A 736 -11.90 6.15 10.26
C PHE A 736 -10.96 5.50 11.28
N GLY A 737 -11.20 5.84 12.54
CA GLY A 737 -10.43 5.39 13.70
C GLY A 737 -9.51 6.47 14.28
N THR A 738 -9.49 7.68 13.72
CA THR A 738 -8.70 8.81 14.23
C THR A 738 -9.42 10.14 13.95
N ASP A 739 -9.43 11.02 14.94
CA ASP A 739 -9.91 12.40 14.88
C ASP A 739 -8.79 13.40 15.19
N GLY A 740 -7.53 12.97 15.03
CA GLY A 740 -6.34 13.79 15.25
C GLY A 740 -5.83 13.84 16.69
N HIS A 741 -6.54 13.25 17.66
CA HIS A 741 -6.10 13.21 19.05
C HIS A 741 -4.97 12.21 19.30
N SER A 742 -4.33 12.35 20.45
CA SER A 742 -3.37 11.39 21.00
C SER A 742 -3.90 10.76 22.28
N SER A 743 -3.33 9.65 22.71
CA SER A 743 -3.71 9.00 23.96
C SER A 743 -2.52 8.39 24.70
N PHE A 744 -2.65 8.35 26.02
CA PHE A 744 -1.74 7.62 26.90
C PHE A 744 -2.33 6.25 27.22
N GLU A 745 -1.74 5.21 26.63
CA GLU A 745 -2.22 3.83 26.72
C GLU A 745 -1.34 2.99 27.66
N GLY A 746 -0.71 3.62 28.65
CA GLY A 746 0.13 2.90 29.62
C GLY A 746 1.49 2.44 29.07
N ILE A 747 2.02 3.09 28.05
CA ILE A 747 3.37 2.82 27.51
C ILE A 747 4.30 4.02 27.70
N SER A 748 5.60 3.86 27.44
CA SER A 748 6.61 4.91 27.70
C SER A 748 6.42 6.20 26.89
N GLN A 749 5.61 6.16 25.83
CA GLN A 749 5.38 7.30 24.94
C GLN A 749 3.90 7.50 24.63
N ILE A 750 3.47 8.75 24.57
CA ILE A 750 2.11 9.11 24.13
C ILE A 750 2.05 9.01 22.61
N MET A 751 1.06 8.29 22.10
CA MET A 751 0.90 8.01 20.68
C MET A 751 -0.28 8.81 20.11
N LYS A 752 -0.18 9.20 18.85
CA LYS A 752 -1.36 9.66 18.11
C LYS A 752 -2.28 8.46 17.94
N ILE A 753 -3.58 8.64 18.15
CA ILE A 753 -4.56 7.57 17.91
C ILE A 753 -4.58 7.26 16.40
N PRO A 754 -4.20 6.05 15.97
CA PRO A 754 -4.09 5.71 14.55
C PRO A 754 -5.44 5.35 13.93
N HIS A 755 -5.57 5.54 12.62
CA HIS A 755 -6.69 5.00 11.86
C HIS A 755 -6.68 3.45 11.88
N VAL A 756 -7.82 2.83 11.57
CA VAL A 756 -7.97 1.35 11.64
C VAL A 756 -8.29 0.69 10.29
N ARG A 757 -8.30 1.45 9.19
CA ARG A 757 -8.74 0.99 7.85
C ARG A 757 -7.98 -0.18 7.23
N ASN A 758 -6.71 -0.40 7.58
CA ASN A 758 -5.84 -1.39 6.93
C ASN A 758 -5.32 -2.47 7.89
N MET A 759 -6.03 -2.77 8.98
CA MET A 759 -5.56 -3.77 9.96
C MET A 759 -5.39 -5.17 9.34
N TYR A 760 -6.20 -5.51 8.34
CA TYR A 760 -6.11 -6.79 7.62
C TYR A 760 -4.78 -6.99 6.88
N THR A 761 -4.06 -5.91 6.53
CA THR A 761 -2.75 -5.99 5.86
C THR A 761 -1.59 -6.11 6.83
N LYS A 762 -1.82 -6.15 8.15
CA LYS A 762 -0.77 -6.32 9.18
C LYS A 762 -0.63 -7.75 9.68
N VAL A 763 -1.43 -8.66 9.15
CA VAL A 763 -1.51 -10.06 9.60
C VAL A 763 -0.34 -10.86 9.01
N GLY A 764 0.37 -11.62 9.85
CA GLY A 764 1.39 -12.56 9.38
C GLY A 764 2.49 -12.90 10.39
N MET A 765 2.52 -12.20 11.52
CA MET A 765 3.36 -12.50 12.68
C MET A 765 2.50 -13.23 13.72
N PHE A 766 2.98 -14.37 14.23
CA PHE A 766 2.33 -15.10 15.32
C PHE A 766 3.40 -15.59 16.27
N GLY A 767 3.23 -15.34 17.55
CA GLY A 767 4.20 -15.74 18.55
C GLY A 767 4.66 -14.55 19.36
N PHE A 768 4.46 -14.62 20.67
CA PHE A 768 4.75 -13.54 21.58
C PHE A 768 5.13 -14.12 22.95
N PRO A 769 6.24 -13.67 23.57
CA PRO A 769 6.67 -14.14 24.88
C PRO A 769 5.70 -13.67 25.99
N ASP A 770 5.80 -14.25 27.19
CA ASP A 770 5.10 -13.69 28.35
C ASP A 770 5.45 -12.19 28.57
N SER A 771 4.46 -11.41 28.99
CA SER A 771 4.57 -9.97 29.27
C SER A 771 3.74 -9.62 30.49
N SER A 772 4.21 -8.66 31.27
CA SER A 772 3.46 -8.09 32.40
C SER A 772 2.36 -7.13 31.97
N PHE A 773 2.41 -6.64 30.73
CA PHE A 773 1.44 -5.69 30.17
C PHE A 773 0.27 -6.38 29.48
N PHE A 774 0.45 -7.61 28.97
CA PHE A 774 -0.62 -8.37 28.30
C PHE A 774 -1.06 -9.57 29.16
N GLN A 775 -2.36 -9.71 29.41
CA GLN A 775 -2.91 -10.83 30.17
C GLN A 775 -2.93 -12.15 29.37
N ALA A 776 -2.78 -12.09 28.05
CA ALA A 776 -2.68 -13.28 27.22
C ALA A 776 -1.34 -14.00 27.51
N PRO A 777 -1.35 -15.32 27.73
CA PRO A 777 -0.14 -16.08 28.04
C PRO A 777 0.84 -16.12 26.85
N ASP A 778 2.07 -16.54 27.13
CA ASP A 778 3.06 -16.94 26.13
C ASP A 778 2.42 -17.90 25.12
N THR A 779 2.71 -17.69 23.84
CA THR A 779 2.22 -18.57 22.77
C THR A 779 2.94 -19.91 22.72
N GLY A 780 4.12 -20.02 23.34
CA GLY A 780 5.12 -21.02 23.00
C GLY A 780 5.67 -20.83 21.57
N PRO A 781 6.58 -21.71 21.12
CA PRO A 781 7.06 -21.69 19.75
C PRO A 781 5.93 -21.92 18.74
N THR A 782 5.70 -20.96 17.84
CA THR A 782 4.66 -21.01 16.81
C THR A 782 5.15 -21.53 15.45
N GLY A 783 6.47 -21.73 15.31
CA GLY A 783 7.10 -22.21 14.08
C GLY A 783 7.34 -21.09 13.07
N ASP A 784 7.40 -21.45 11.78
CA ASP A 784 7.61 -20.52 10.67
C ASP A 784 6.44 -19.53 10.56
N GLN A 785 6.76 -18.24 10.41
CA GLN A 785 5.80 -17.18 10.11
C GLN A 785 6.22 -16.41 8.85
N ILE A 786 5.26 -15.74 8.22
CA ILE A 786 5.49 -15.00 6.96
C ILE A 786 5.98 -13.57 7.19
N ARG A 787 5.81 -13.02 8.41
CA ARG A 787 6.22 -11.65 8.77
C ARG A 787 6.86 -11.61 10.15
N GLY A 788 7.83 -10.71 10.31
CA GLY A 788 8.45 -10.40 11.59
C GLY A 788 7.79 -9.28 12.38
N PHE A 789 6.86 -8.54 11.77
CA PHE A 789 6.19 -7.41 12.40
C PHE A 789 4.67 -7.55 12.26
N GLY A 790 3.95 -7.29 13.35
CA GLY A 790 2.50 -7.39 13.44
C GLY A 790 1.82 -6.04 13.71
N PHE A 791 1.09 -5.99 14.81
CA PHE A 791 0.31 -4.84 15.28
C PHE A 791 1.16 -3.93 16.19
N THR A 792 0.54 -2.86 16.69
CA THR A 792 1.15 -1.71 17.40
C THR A 792 2.09 -0.86 16.55
N HIS A 793 2.54 0.27 17.09
CA HIS A 793 3.37 1.23 16.35
C HIS A 793 4.72 0.62 15.95
N ASP A 794 5.30 -0.22 16.80
CA ASP A 794 6.61 -0.86 16.68
C ASP A 794 6.56 -2.24 16.01
N GLY A 795 5.35 -2.76 15.73
CA GLY A 795 5.14 -4.06 15.11
C GLY A 795 5.35 -5.24 16.06
N ALA A 796 5.49 -5.04 17.37
CA ALA A 796 5.87 -6.10 18.31
C ALA A 796 4.71 -7.04 18.69
N VAL A 797 3.45 -6.60 18.57
CA VAL A 797 2.30 -7.41 19.01
C VAL A 797 1.82 -8.31 17.88
N ASP A 798 1.75 -9.61 18.14
CA ASP A 798 1.47 -10.61 17.11
C ASP A 798 0.02 -10.58 16.58
N THR A 799 -0.97 -10.34 17.44
CA THR A 799 -2.39 -10.38 17.09
C THR A 799 -3.19 -9.26 17.74
N MET A 800 -4.26 -8.81 17.09
CA MET A 800 -5.21 -7.87 17.70
C MET A 800 -5.91 -8.46 18.92
N PHE A 801 -6.22 -9.76 18.91
CA PHE A 801 -6.73 -10.44 20.10
C PHE A 801 -5.80 -10.34 21.32
N ARG A 802 -4.48 -10.49 21.12
CA ARG A 802 -3.49 -10.26 22.18
C ARG A 802 -3.45 -8.78 22.58
N PHE A 803 -3.48 -7.85 21.62
CA PHE A 803 -3.54 -6.42 21.92
C PHE A 803 -4.69 -6.08 22.87
N PHE A 804 -5.88 -6.63 22.64
CA PHE A 804 -7.05 -6.45 23.52
C PHE A 804 -6.94 -7.14 24.89
N SER A 805 -5.86 -7.86 25.15
CA SER A 805 -5.53 -8.40 26.48
C SER A 805 -4.67 -7.46 27.32
N ALA A 806 -4.29 -6.29 26.79
CA ALA A 806 -3.51 -5.31 27.53
C ALA A 806 -4.20 -4.97 28.87
N ILE A 807 -3.42 -4.74 29.91
CA ILE A 807 -3.91 -4.43 31.26
C ILE A 807 -4.84 -3.20 31.30
N VAL A 808 -4.71 -2.28 30.34
CA VAL A 808 -5.59 -1.10 30.19
C VAL A 808 -7.00 -1.48 29.73
N PHE A 809 -7.13 -2.58 28.97
CA PHE A 809 -8.41 -3.09 28.47
C PHE A 809 -9.01 -4.22 29.30
N ALA A 810 -8.42 -4.53 30.46
CA ALA A 810 -8.86 -5.61 31.32
C ALA A 810 -9.87 -5.13 32.38
N ASN A 811 -10.99 -5.85 32.51
CA ASN A 811 -12.01 -5.58 33.53
C ASN A 811 -11.59 -5.97 34.96
N THR A 812 -10.38 -6.49 35.13
CA THR A 812 -9.78 -6.86 36.42
C THR A 812 -8.68 -5.90 36.86
N SER A 813 -8.47 -4.80 36.13
CA SER A 813 -7.29 -3.94 36.25
C SER A 813 -7.69 -2.48 36.53
N ILE A 814 -7.00 -1.50 35.93
CA ILE A 814 -7.03 -0.06 36.19
C ILE A 814 -8.45 0.51 36.29
N GLY A 815 -9.32 0.16 35.34
CA GLY A 815 -10.70 0.66 35.30
C GLY A 815 -11.72 -0.14 36.14
N GLY A 816 -11.31 -1.28 36.70
CA GLY A 816 -12.16 -2.20 37.44
C GLY A 816 -13.22 -2.92 36.58
N PRO A 817 -14.20 -3.62 37.19
CA PRO A 817 -15.13 -4.52 36.49
C PRO A 817 -16.05 -3.83 35.47
N LEU A 818 -16.20 -2.51 35.58
CA LEU A 818 -17.06 -1.71 34.71
C LEU A 818 -16.37 -1.26 33.41
N VAL A 819 -15.05 -1.41 33.30
CA VAL A 819 -14.23 -1.04 32.13
C VAL A 819 -13.63 -2.30 31.50
N GLY A 820 -13.21 -2.25 30.24
CA GLY A 820 -12.49 -3.34 29.58
C GLY A 820 -13.37 -4.42 28.97
N PHE A 821 -12.77 -5.35 28.24
CA PHE A 821 -13.49 -6.48 27.64
C PHE A 821 -14.05 -7.42 28.71
N ARG A 822 -15.26 -7.97 28.49
CA ARG A 822 -15.90 -8.85 29.49
C ARG A 822 -15.38 -10.28 29.39
N ASN A 823 -15.02 -10.71 28.18
CA ASN A 823 -14.58 -12.06 27.85
C ASN A 823 -13.93 -12.09 26.45
N ASP A 824 -13.46 -13.26 26.05
CA ASP A 824 -12.79 -13.51 24.78
C ASP A 824 -13.73 -13.38 23.59
N THR A 825 -15.03 -13.63 23.77
CA THR A 825 -16.04 -13.46 22.73
C THR A 825 -16.12 -12.00 22.29
N ASP A 826 -16.14 -11.05 23.24
CA ASP A 826 -16.09 -9.62 22.91
C ASP A 826 -14.80 -9.27 22.15
N ARG A 827 -13.64 -9.78 22.61
CA ARG A 827 -12.33 -9.51 22.00
C ARG A 827 -12.26 -10.03 20.56
N ARG A 828 -12.73 -11.26 20.32
CA ARG A 828 -12.80 -11.86 18.97
C ARG A 828 -13.77 -11.11 18.06
N ALA A 829 -14.90 -10.66 18.60
CA ALA A 829 -15.86 -9.88 17.84
C ALA A 829 -15.27 -8.55 17.37
N VAL A 830 -14.62 -7.79 18.27
CA VAL A 830 -13.95 -6.53 17.92
C VAL A 830 -12.77 -6.75 16.98
N GLU A 831 -11.99 -7.83 17.16
CA GLU A 831 -10.94 -8.22 16.22
C GLU A 831 -11.50 -8.41 14.80
N ALA A 832 -12.58 -9.19 14.67
CA ALA A 832 -13.23 -9.42 13.38
C ALA A 832 -13.77 -8.14 12.75
N TYR A 833 -14.38 -7.25 13.55
CA TYR A 833 -14.88 -5.96 13.05
C TYR A 833 -13.74 -5.06 12.55
N MET A 834 -12.65 -4.95 13.30
CA MET A 834 -11.50 -4.11 12.94
C MET A 834 -10.77 -4.56 11.67
N MET A 835 -10.84 -5.84 11.31
CA MET A 835 -10.38 -6.32 9.98
C MET A 835 -11.29 -5.86 8.84
N ALA A 836 -12.55 -5.51 9.14
CA ALA A 836 -13.61 -5.19 8.18
C ALA A 836 -14.09 -3.71 8.27
N VAL A 837 -13.33 -2.84 8.93
CA VAL A 837 -13.67 -1.40 8.98
C VAL A 837 -13.61 -0.83 7.57
N ASP A 838 -14.59 0.03 7.29
CA ASP A 838 -14.72 0.74 6.01
C ASP A 838 -13.46 1.57 5.71
N SER A 839 -13.03 1.59 4.45
CA SER A 839 -11.85 2.32 4.00
C SER A 839 -12.16 3.70 3.41
N ASP A 840 -13.39 4.20 3.59
CA ASP A 840 -13.97 5.41 2.96
C ASP A 840 -14.53 5.15 1.54
N LEU A 841 -14.53 3.89 1.11
CA LEU A 841 -15.13 3.39 -0.13
C LEU A 841 -15.88 2.09 0.14
N ALA A 842 -17.10 1.99 -0.41
CA ALA A 842 -17.90 0.78 -0.27
C ALA A 842 -17.24 -0.43 -0.96
N PRO A 843 -17.38 -1.65 -0.40
CA PRO A 843 -16.72 -2.87 -0.91
C PRO A 843 -17.13 -3.27 -2.33
N ILE A 844 -18.21 -2.71 -2.88
CA ILE A 844 -18.63 -2.96 -4.26
C ILE A 844 -17.77 -2.20 -5.29
N VAL A 845 -17.10 -1.10 -4.90
CA VAL A 845 -16.33 -0.27 -5.83
C VAL A 845 -15.21 -1.13 -6.45
N GLY A 846 -15.05 -1.04 -7.77
CA GLY A 846 -14.14 -1.88 -8.56
C GLY A 846 -14.76 -3.20 -9.04
N GLN A 847 -15.81 -3.72 -8.41
CA GLN A 847 -16.37 -5.02 -8.81
C GLN A 847 -16.90 -4.98 -10.25
N GLN A 848 -16.53 -5.99 -11.03
CA GLN A 848 -16.86 -6.11 -12.44
C GLN A 848 -17.46 -7.49 -12.78
N VAL A 849 -18.35 -7.56 -13.76
CA VAL A 849 -18.79 -8.84 -14.33
C VAL A 849 -19.13 -8.69 -15.82
N THR A 850 -18.86 -9.72 -16.63
CA THR A 850 -19.20 -9.75 -18.05
C THR A 850 -20.32 -10.76 -18.32
N LEU A 851 -21.43 -10.25 -18.86
CA LEU A 851 -22.57 -11.03 -19.32
C LEU A 851 -22.34 -11.49 -20.77
N THR A 852 -22.53 -12.78 -21.00
CA THR A 852 -22.48 -13.42 -22.32
C THR A 852 -23.79 -14.13 -22.61
N SER A 853 -23.95 -14.63 -23.84
CA SER A 853 -25.10 -15.44 -24.24
C SER A 853 -25.22 -16.77 -23.49
N THR A 854 -24.18 -17.20 -22.76
CA THR A 854 -24.09 -18.53 -22.13
C THR A 854 -24.05 -18.50 -20.60
N ASN A 855 -23.90 -17.35 -19.96
CA ASN A 855 -23.70 -17.26 -18.50
C ASN A 855 -24.77 -16.45 -17.74
N ALA A 856 -25.86 -16.06 -18.40
CA ALA A 856 -26.85 -15.14 -17.84
C ALA A 856 -27.43 -15.57 -16.48
N ALA A 857 -27.68 -16.85 -16.27
CA ALA A 857 -28.20 -17.37 -15.01
C ALA A 857 -27.19 -17.22 -13.84
N ALA A 858 -25.90 -17.38 -14.12
CA ALA A 858 -24.85 -17.26 -13.10
C ALA A 858 -24.51 -15.79 -12.83
N VAL A 859 -24.39 -14.96 -13.88
CA VAL A 859 -24.00 -13.56 -13.78
C VAL A 859 -25.14 -12.65 -13.32
N GLY A 860 -26.40 -13.04 -13.57
CA GLY A 860 -27.57 -12.23 -13.28
C GLY A 860 -27.64 -11.67 -11.86
N PRO A 861 -27.48 -12.50 -10.81
CA PRO A 861 -27.46 -12.04 -9.42
C PRO A 861 -26.36 -11.02 -9.11
N ARG A 862 -25.18 -11.14 -9.75
CA ARG A 862 -24.08 -10.16 -9.56
C ARG A 862 -24.44 -8.81 -10.16
N ILE A 863 -25.08 -8.78 -11.34
CA ILE A 863 -25.56 -7.52 -11.93
C ILE A 863 -26.63 -6.88 -11.04
N ASP A 864 -27.55 -7.68 -10.50
CA ASP A 864 -28.60 -7.17 -9.62
C ASP A 864 -28.02 -6.60 -8.31
N LEU A 865 -26.99 -7.25 -7.77
CA LEU A 865 -26.22 -6.72 -6.65
C LEU A 865 -25.58 -5.37 -6.99
N LEU A 866 -24.86 -5.26 -8.11
CA LEU A 866 -24.24 -4.00 -8.55
C LEU A 866 -25.25 -2.86 -8.65
N MET A 867 -26.43 -3.14 -9.24
CA MET A 867 -27.52 -2.15 -9.34
C MET A 867 -28.10 -1.76 -7.97
N ALA A 868 -28.24 -2.73 -7.05
CA ALA A 868 -28.73 -2.46 -5.71
C ALA A 868 -27.75 -1.57 -4.92
N ARG A 869 -26.44 -1.85 -5.03
CA ARG A 869 -25.40 -1.05 -4.38
C ARG A 869 -25.31 0.36 -4.96
N ALA A 870 -25.38 0.53 -6.29
CA ALA A 870 -25.41 1.85 -6.92
C ALA A 870 -26.61 2.74 -6.49
N LYS A 871 -27.69 2.14 -5.96
CA LYS A 871 -28.84 2.86 -5.39
C LYS A 871 -28.73 3.11 -3.89
N THR A 872 -27.77 2.49 -3.21
CA THR A 872 -27.64 2.55 -1.75
C THR A 872 -26.93 3.84 -1.34
N PRO A 873 -27.54 4.67 -0.46
CA PRO A 873 -26.88 5.85 0.07
C PRO A 873 -25.60 5.51 0.83
N PHE A 874 -24.60 6.37 0.70
CA PHE A 874 -23.31 6.24 1.36
C PHE A 874 -22.85 7.61 1.87
N VAL A 875 -21.99 7.62 2.88
CA VAL A 875 -21.44 8.85 3.44
C VAL A 875 -19.93 8.76 3.41
N SER A 876 -19.30 9.75 2.78
CA SER A 876 -17.85 9.86 2.68
C SER A 876 -17.46 11.31 2.44
N LYS A 877 -16.60 11.85 3.29
CA LYS A 877 -16.12 13.23 3.16
C LYS A 877 -15.31 13.44 1.88
N VAL A 878 -14.46 12.48 1.50
CA VAL A 878 -13.63 12.59 0.29
C VAL A 878 -14.47 12.46 -0.99
N LEU A 879 -15.66 11.86 -0.92
CA LEU A 879 -16.62 11.78 -2.01
C LEU A 879 -17.71 12.87 -1.98
N GLY A 880 -17.50 13.98 -1.25
CA GLY A 880 -18.43 15.11 -1.23
C GLY A 880 -19.51 15.08 -0.14
N GLY A 881 -19.40 14.18 0.83
CA GLY A 881 -20.30 14.05 1.97
C GLY A 881 -21.37 12.98 1.74
N ALA A 882 -22.60 13.38 1.41
CA ALA A 882 -23.67 12.43 1.11
C ALA A 882 -23.62 12.00 -0.36
N THR A 883 -23.44 10.71 -0.59
CA THR A 883 -23.28 10.11 -1.92
C THR A 883 -23.97 8.73 -1.96
N TYR A 884 -23.54 7.85 -2.86
CA TYR A 884 -23.99 6.47 -2.98
C TYR A 884 -22.79 5.52 -2.96
N GLU A 885 -23.02 4.22 -2.79
CA GLU A 885 -21.91 3.25 -2.69
C GLU A 885 -21.11 3.13 -4.00
N ALA A 886 -21.71 3.40 -5.16
CA ALA A 886 -21.02 3.39 -6.46
C ALA A 886 -21.76 4.20 -7.54
N ASP A 887 -21.03 4.55 -8.60
CA ASP A 887 -21.61 4.73 -9.93
C ASP A 887 -21.57 3.38 -10.66
N LEU A 888 -22.57 3.09 -11.50
CA LEU A 888 -22.60 1.84 -12.25
C LEU A 888 -22.55 2.11 -13.75
N VAL A 889 -21.56 1.53 -14.41
CA VAL A 889 -21.31 1.69 -15.84
C VAL A 889 -21.43 0.35 -16.55
N ALA A 890 -21.80 0.38 -17.83
CA ALA A 890 -21.75 -0.78 -18.71
C ALA A 890 -21.07 -0.45 -20.04
N LYS A 891 -20.38 -1.43 -20.62
CA LYS A 891 -19.70 -1.35 -21.92
C LYS A 891 -20.10 -2.55 -22.78
N ALA A 892 -20.39 -2.31 -24.06
CA ALA A 892 -20.72 -3.36 -25.03
C ALA A 892 -20.22 -2.99 -26.43
N ALA A 893 -19.66 -3.95 -27.17
CA ALA A 893 -19.31 -3.73 -28.57
C ALA A 893 -20.58 -3.69 -29.43
N ILE A 894 -20.84 -2.56 -30.10
CA ILE A 894 -22.01 -2.37 -30.96
C ILE A 894 -21.56 -1.70 -32.25
N GLY A 895 -21.68 -2.40 -33.37
CA GLY A 895 -21.11 -1.96 -34.64
C GLY A 895 -19.58 -1.92 -34.58
N THR A 896 -18.98 -0.81 -34.97
CA THR A 896 -17.52 -0.63 -35.06
C THR A 896 -16.88 -0.02 -33.81
N ARG A 897 -17.64 0.16 -32.72
CA ARG A 897 -17.14 0.78 -31.47
C ARG A 897 -17.65 0.07 -30.22
N VAL A 898 -16.98 0.30 -29.10
CA VAL A 898 -17.50 -0.03 -27.77
C VAL A 898 -18.38 1.12 -27.29
N LYS A 899 -19.66 0.83 -27.08
CA LYS A 899 -20.66 1.78 -26.57
C LYS A 899 -20.70 1.75 -25.04
N GLY A 900 -20.71 2.92 -24.43
CA GLY A 900 -20.86 3.12 -22.99
C GLY A 900 -22.26 3.48 -22.54
N PHE A 901 -22.57 3.04 -21.33
CA PHE A 901 -23.85 3.27 -20.66
C PHE A 901 -23.64 3.61 -19.19
N LEU A 902 -24.32 4.65 -18.70
CA LEU A 902 -24.34 5.03 -17.29
C LEU A 902 -25.71 4.70 -16.68
N PHE A 903 -25.71 4.07 -15.52
CA PHE A 903 -26.92 3.74 -14.81
C PHE A 903 -27.58 4.99 -14.19
N ASP A 904 -28.80 5.30 -14.64
CA ASP A 904 -29.68 6.25 -13.98
C ASP A 904 -30.37 5.55 -12.82
N ARG A 905 -29.86 5.81 -11.61
CA ARG A 905 -30.34 5.18 -10.37
C ARG A 905 -31.78 5.55 -10.02
N VAL A 906 -32.29 6.70 -10.48
CA VAL A 906 -33.66 7.18 -10.21
C VAL A 906 -34.65 6.48 -11.14
N ALA A 907 -34.38 6.53 -12.45
CA ALA A 907 -35.25 5.91 -13.44
C ALA A 907 -35.09 4.38 -13.50
N GLY A 908 -33.96 3.84 -13.02
CA GLY A 908 -33.62 2.42 -13.20
C GLY A 908 -33.32 2.07 -14.66
N THR A 909 -32.85 3.04 -15.44
CA THR A 909 -32.54 2.91 -16.88
C THR A 909 -31.07 3.24 -17.15
N TRP A 910 -30.62 3.07 -18.39
CA TRP A 910 -29.23 3.25 -18.79
C TRP A 910 -29.12 4.33 -19.84
N LYS A 911 -28.39 5.40 -19.51
CA LYS A 911 -28.09 6.50 -20.41
C LYS A 911 -26.94 6.11 -21.35
N PRO A 912 -27.12 6.14 -22.67
CA PRO A 912 -26.05 5.83 -23.63
C PRO A 912 -25.13 7.03 -23.87
N ASP A 913 -23.89 6.73 -24.30
CA ASP A 913 -22.84 7.69 -24.66
C ASP A 913 -23.00 8.41 -26.01
N ASP A 914 -24.14 8.28 -26.69
CA ASP A 914 -24.40 8.96 -27.97
C ASP A 914 -25.61 9.90 -27.91
N GLY A 915 -26.22 10.03 -26.72
CA GLY A 915 -27.38 10.88 -26.50
C GLY A 915 -28.70 10.30 -27.02
N THR A 916 -28.71 9.03 -27.45
CA THR A 916 -29.97 8.31 -27.73
C THR A 916 -30.79 8.09 -26.46
N ALA A 917 -32.05 7.68 -26.61
CA ALA A 917 -32.94 7.47 -25.48
C ALA A 917 -32.40 6.41 -24.50
N ASN A 918 -32.64 6.62 -23.20
CA ASN A 918 -32.28 5.64 -22.18
C ASN A 918 -32.92 4.27 -22.47
N ILE A 919 -32.18 3.20 -22.21
CA ILE A 919 -32.67 1.83 -22.38
C ILE A 919 -32.93 1.15 -21.03
N THR A 920 -33.81 0.16 -21.00
CA THR A 920 -34.08 -0.61 -19.78
C THR A 920 -32.93 -1.58 -19.48
N THR A 921 -32.79 -2.01 -18.22
CA THR A 921 -31.85 -3.08 -17.86
C THR A 921 -32.09 -4.37 -18.66
N THR A 922 -33.35 -4.68 -18.97
CA THR A 922 -33.68 -5.85 -19.79
C THR A 922 -33.15 -5.71 -21.21
N ALA A 923 -33.32 -4.53 -21.83
CA ALA A 923 -32.79 -4.25 -23.17
C ALA A 923 -31.26 -4.26 -23.19
N LEU A 924 -30.61 -3.69 -22.17
CA LEU A 924 -29.15 -3.72 -22.06
C LEU A 924 -28.62 -5.15 -21.93
N ARG A 925 -29.22 -5.97 -21.04
CA ARG A 925 -28.86 -7.39 -20.89
C ARG A 925 -29.08 -8.19 -22.18
N ALA A 926 -30.11 -7.83 -22.96
CA ALA A 926 -30.43 -8.53 -24.21
C ALA A 926 -29.38 -8.33 -25.31
N LEU A 927 -28.51 -7.30 -25.23
CA LEU A 927 -27.40 -7.12 -26.16
C LEU A 927 -26.46 -8.35 -26.15
N ALA A 928 -26.17 -8.89 -24.96
CA ALA A 928 -25.29 -10.04 -24.77
C ALA A 928 -25.79 -11.35 -25.42
N ASN A 929 -27.05 -11.40 -25.89
CA ASN A 929 -27.55 -12.53 -26.66
C ASN A 929 -26.95 -12.59 -28.07
N THR A 930 -26.39 -11.48 -28.56
CA THR A 930 -25.69 -11.42 -29.84
C THR A 930 -24.20 -11.72 -29.60
N PRO A 931 -23.63 -12.78 -30.23
CA PRO A 931 -22.20 -13.06 -30.12
C PRO A 931 -21.35 -11.85 -30.53
N GLY A 932 -20.33 -11.52 -29.73
CA GLY A 932 -19.49 -10.33 -29.93
C GLY A 932 -20.10 -9.02 -29.43
N GLN A 933 -21.20 -9.08 -28.67
CA GLN A 933 -21.82 -7.95 -27.97
C GLN A 933 -21.96 -8.21 -26.46
N GLU A 934 -20.99 -8.93 -25.90
CA GLU A 934 -20.87 -9.15 -24.46
C GLU A 934 -20.96 -7.81 -23.70
N VAL A 935 -21.65 -7.82 -22.56
CA VAL A 935 -21.89 -6.61 -21.78
C VAL A 935 -21.15 -6.69 -20.46
N THR A 936 -20.16 -5.82 -20.28
CA THR A 936 -19.38 -5.72 -19.04
C THR A 936 -19.98 -4.63 -18.15
N PHE A 937 -20.31 -4.98 -16.91
CA PHE A 937 -20.81 -4.07 -15.87
C PHE A 937 -19.71 -3.81 -14.85
N THR A 938 -19.47 -2.55 -14.49
CA THR A 938 -18.43 -2.15 -13.52
C THR A 938 -19.03 -1.17 -12.50
N ALA A 939 -18.86 -1.46 -11.22
CA ALA A 939 -19.08 -0.48 -10.15
C ALA A 939 -17.87 0.47 -10.07
N ALA A 940 -18.05 1.70 -10.52
CA ALA A 940 -17.05 2.75 -10.47
C ALA A 940 -17.13 3.55 -9.15
N PRO A 941 -16.04 4.23 -8.73
CA PRO A 941 -16.09 5.20 -7.66
C PRO A 941 -17.20 6.25 -7.93
N PRO A 942 -17.98 6.63 -6.91
CA PRO A 942 -18.99 7.67 -7.05
C PRO A 942 -18.37 8.97 -7.58
N GLY A 943 -18.98 9.56 -8.62
CA GLY A 943 -18.49 10.76 -9.31
C GLY A 943 -17.72 10.46 -10.60
N SER A 944 -17.15 9.26 -10.74
CA SER A 944 -16.40 8.85 -11.93
C SER A 944 -17.27 8.29 -13.06
N GLY A 945 -18.56 8.03 -12.83
CA GLY A 945 -19.44 7.34 -13.78
C GLY A 945 -19.54 8.03 -15.14
N THR A 946 -19.70 9.35 -15.18
CA THR A 946 -19.76 10.12 -16.43
C THR A 946 -18.46 9.98 -17.22
N ARG A 947 -17.31 10.15 -16.56
CA ARG A 947 -15.99 10.00 -17.19
C ARG A 947 -15.80 8.61 -17.79
N ILE A 948 -16.16 7.58 -17.04
CA ILE A 948 -15.90 6.20 -17.47
C ILE A 948 -16.90 5.76 -18.54
N ALA A 949 -18.16 6.20 -18.47
CA ALA A 949 -19.23 5.71 -19.34
C ALA A 949 -19.53 6.58 -20.55
N LEU A 950 -19.55 7.91 -20.40
CA LEU A 950 -20.27 8.82 -21.29
C LEU A 950 -19.39 9.86 -21.98
N ASP A 951 -18.46 10.47 -21.24
CA ASP A 951 -17.67 11.63 -21.67
C ASP A 951 -16.27 11.48 -21.05
N ARG A 952 -15.39 10.79 -21.76
CA ARG A 952 -14.06 10.37 -21.28
C ARG A 952 -13.20 11.54 -20.87
N ASN A 953 -13.27 12.65 -21.61
CA ASN A 953 -12.44 13.83 -21.42
C ASN A 953 -13.11 14.97 -20.64
N LEU A 954 -14.38 14.78 -20.26
CA LEU A 954 -15.19 15.74 -19.52
C LEU A 954 -15.29 17.10 -20.24
N ASP A 955 -15.29 17.09 -21.58
CA ASP A 955 -15.41 18.30 -22.39
C ASP A 955 -16.87 18.73 -22.65
N GLY A 956 -17.82 17.94 -22.14
CA GLY A 956 -19.26 18.16 -22.28
C GLY A 956 -19.87 17.51 -23.51
N LYS A 957 -19.08 16.84 -24.37
CA LYS A 957 -19.55 16.03 -25.48
C LYS A 957 -19.47 14.56 -25.12
N LEU A 958 -20.48 13.80 -25.57
CA LEU A 958 -20.49 12.37 -25.30
C LEU A 958 -19.55 11.64 -26.28
N ASP A 959 -18.90 10.57 -25.81
CA ASP A 959 -17.91 9.78 -26.58
C ASP A 959 -18.44 9.24 -27.92
N GLY A 960 -19.76 9.06 -28.04
CA GLY A 960 -20.43 8.56 -29.24
C GLY A 960 -20.90 9.64 -30.22
N GLN A 961 -20.60 10.94 -29.98
CA GLN A 961 -21.03 12.07 -30.81
C GLN A 961 -19.93 12.68 -31.68
#